data_AF-A0A936V259-F1
#
_entry.id   AF-A0A936V259-F1
#
_cell.length_a   1.000
_cell.length_b   1.000
_cell.length_c   1.000
_cell.angle_alpha   90.00
_cell.angle_beta   90.00
_cell.angle_gamma   90.00
#
_symmetry.space_group_name_H-M   'P 1'
#
loop_
_entity.id
_entity.type
_entity.pdbx_description
1 polymer ?
#
loop_
_entity_poly.entity_id
_entity_poly.type
_entity_poly.pdbx_seq_one_letter_code
_entity_poly.pdbx_strand_id
1 'polypeptide(L)'
;MIKTLRLVFALTVAVSSYQTSFSQSLSINTTGTPADASAILDVSSNGKGVLVPRMNKTEKEAIPAPANALLVFQTGPDSIGFHYYDLPNTQWVYINPSAYATDSTAWKITGNSNITAAHFLGTLNDSALRFRIKNVASGILDSATANTAMGYKSLGNRTSAVGNTSLGYLSSQDRTTGNYNTAIGMEALQKDTAGILNTAVGWRALRNHLTGSDNTAIGVGALEADSSGSYNTALGRAASFNQKKGILNTTVGYLSGNFADSANYVTAIGSYALGYNKRDNNTAVGYAAGYANNFTATATTQGIENSYLGFQAGYGNWFGNKNTGVGHRALYNFNAGFVYAGNRNTAVGDSAMGFTYGSSNTALGAEALSRGTNSEQNVAVGDSALGGAANTSGNVAIGYKTLSKQQNNGYNTAVGFYSQRDSSKNTFYNTSVGAYSMEYNRTGIYNTGLGLSALRNADSTSYNTAIGADAMYNHKKNGSNVAVGAFALRGDSSGFWNTAVGSETMDASTANNVGNLNTALGFRALRNHVVGNENTALGVGALEADSSGYYNTAVGRGSLFLHKKGSYNTAIGYLSGRWGDSTYEVTNIGTQAAFHNKVPYTTAVGTNALFYNNVSANGDSRAGKENTAVGQLALFSNSLGIKNTAVGYHALTSNENGYYTNTPSRNTAVGDSAANGSFGNDITAVGSHALSKNGSGNQHVAVGSRALFNTTATYPNTAVGYSSMDSTTTGSANTAVGSYSLTAFKTGSNNVAVGNAAMFQSTLGNNNTAVGNDAGRLIRSNQNTAIGASALRNDSTGTDNVAIGFPVFLFK
;
A
#
# COMPACT_ATOMS: atom_id res chain seq x y z
N MET A 1 134.32 49.36 31.86
CA MET A 1 134.75 48.78 33.15
C MET A 1 134.97 47.30 32.93
N ILE A 2 136.24 46.85 32.95
CA ILE A 2 136.77 46.00 34.03
C ILE A 2 136.61 44.53 33.63
N LYS A 3 137.70 43.91 33.13
CA LYS A 3 138.66 43.11 33.93
C LYS A 3 137.96 41.81 34.41
N THR A 4 138.49 40.60 34.33
CA THR A 4 139.87 40.09 34.27
C THR A 4 139.67 38.56 34.17
N LEU A 5 140.35 37.85 33.25
CA LEU A 5 141.63 37.16 33.51
C LEU A 5 141.46 36.01 34.54
N ARG A 6 141.73 34.74 34.21
CA ARG A 6 143.07 34.16 33.98
C ARG A 6 142.92 32.78 33.28
N LEU A 7 143.65 32.55 32.18
CA LEU A 7 144.93 31.80 32.09
C LEU A 7 144.71 30.28 32.32
N VAL A 8 144.98 29.39 31.36
CA VAL A 8 146.28 28.70 31.22
C VAL A 8 146.36 27.88 29.91
N PHE A 9 147.49 28.06 29.21
CA PHE A 9 148.30 27.17 28.35
C PHE A 9 147.78 26.37 27.14
N ALA A 10 148.58 26.52 26.07
CA ALA A 10 148.93 25.56 25.01
C ALA A 10 147.95 25.37 23.84
N LEU A 11 148.12 26.15 22.76
CA LEU A 11 148.46 25.72 21.38
C LEU A 11 148.35 26.92 20.40
N THR A 12 149.37 27.13 19.56
CA THR A 12 149.34 27.84 18.26
C THR A 12 148.86 29.32 18.17
N VAL A 13 149.82 30.21 17.88
CA VAL A 13 149.80 31.65 17.56
C VAL A 13 150.43 31.78 16.16
N ALA A 14 150.11 32.65 15.19
CA ALA A 14 149.11 33.67 14.89
C ALA A 14 149.34 34.08 13.39
N VAL A 15 148.63 34.98 12.68
CA VAL A 15 148.65 36.46 12.81
C VAL A 15 147.87 37.10 11.60
N SER A 16 146.91 38.01 11.90
CA SER A 16 146.48 39.30 11.26
C SER A 16 146.23 39.42 9.73
N SER A 17 145.34 40.26 9.14
CA SER A 17 144.66 41.51 9.55
C SER A 17 143.65 41.98 8.46
N TYR A 18 142.45 42.42 8.88
CA TYR A 18 141.63 43.58 8.42
C TYR A 18 141.64 44.10 6.95
N GLN A 19 140.49 44.03 6.26
CA GLN A 19 139.53 45.14 5.98
C GLN A 19 138.43 44.70 4.98
N THR A 20 137.22 45.23 5.14
CA THR A 20 135.95 44.86 4.46
C THR A 20 135.68 45.65 3.17
N SER A 21 135.05 45.02 2.17
CA SER A 21 134.27 45.66 1.11
C SER A 21 132.93 44.94 0.92
N PHE A 22 131.81 45.68 0.82
CA PHE A 22 130.43 45.17 0.69
C PHE A 22 130.07 44.75 -0.75
N SER A 23 129.06 43.86 -0.80
CA SER A 23 128.57 43.01 -1.89
C SER A 23 128.17 43.69 -3.20
N GLN A 24 128.38 42.95 -4.29
CA GLN A 24 127.91 43.22 -5.66
C GLN A 24 126.62 42.39 -5.87
N SER A 25 125.62 42.87 -6.63
CA SER A 25 124.45 42.05 -7.00
C SER A 25 124.92 40.82 -7.77
N LEU A 26 124.37 39.65 -7.45
CA LEU A 26 124.89 38.39 -7.98
C LEU A 26 124.03 37.94 -9.17
N SER A 27 124.60 37.98 -10.37
CA SER A 27 123.99 37.30 -11.52
C SER A 27 124.64 35.94 -11.68
N ILE A 28 123.80 34.91 -11.78
CA ILE A 28 124.24 33.55 -12.06
C ILE A 28 123.63 33.16 -13.40
N ASN A 29 124.38 33.46 -14.45
CA ASN A 29 124.02 33.13 -15.83
C ASN A 29 125.28 32.63 -16.57
N THR A 30 125.10 32.12 -17.77
CA THR A 30 126.22 31.68 -18.62
C THR A 30 126.66 32.74 -19.63
N THR A 31 126.03 33.92 -19.63
CA THR A 31 126.21 34.99 -20.62
C THR A 31 127.08 36.15 -20.13
N GLY A 32 127.41 36.18 -18.83
CA GLY A 32 128.19 37.25 -18.20
C GLY A 32 127.43 38.56 -18.01
N THR A 33 126.12 38.57 -18.26
CA THR A 33 125.29 39.77 -18.07
C THR A 33 125.23 40.13 -16.59
N PRO A 34 125.35 41.42 -16.22
CA PRO A 34 125.10 41.86 -14.84
C PRO A 34 123.67 41.50 -14.43
N ALA A 35 123.43 41.34 -13.13
CA ALA A 35 122.09 41.05 -12.62
C ALA A 35 121.17 42.22 -12.98
N ASP A 36 119.92 41.93 -13.36
CA ASP A 36 118.93 42.98 -13.59
C ASP A 36 118.89 43.95 -12.40
N ALA A 37 118.73 45.24 -12.67
CA ALA A 37 118.75 46.29 -11.66
C ALA A 37 117.69 46.09 -10.55
N SER A 38 116.63 45.31 -10.83
CA SER A 38 115.57 44.97 -9.87
C SER A 38 115.82 43.67 -9.08
N ALA A 39 116.84 42.88 -9.41
CA ALA A 39 117.10 41.58 -8.80
C ALA A 39 118.42 41.57 -8.03
N ILE A 40 118.36 41.18 -6.74
CA ILE A 40 119.56 40.98 -5.93
C ILE A 40 120.27 39.65 -6.29
N LEU A 41 119.49 38.68 -6.78
CA LEU A 41 119.94 37.40 -7.33
C LEU A 41 119.14 37.13 -8.61
N ASP A 42 119.81 37.22 -9.76
CA ASP A 42 119.23 36.95 -11.07
C ASP A 42 119.84 35.67 -11.64
N VAL A 43 119.02 34.64 -11.82
CA VAL A 43 119.46 33.32 -12.29
C VAL A 43 118.79 33.00 -13.61
N SER A 44 119.60 32.95 -14.67
CA SER A 44 119.17 32.63 -16.03
C SER A 44 119.97 31.44 -16.54
N SER A 45 119.29 30.36 -16.90
CA SER A 45 119.92 29.17 -17.47
C SER A 45 118.98 28.39 -18.38
N ASN A 46 119.52 27.94 -19.51
CA ASN A 46 118.76 27.26 -20.56
C ASN A 46 118.75 25.72 -20.38
N GLY A 47 119.38 25.23 -19.31
CA GLY A 47 119.53 23.79 -19.04
C GLY A 47 119.88 23.43 -17.60
N LYS A 48 119.92 24.39 -16.67
CA LYS A 48 120.12 24.19 -15.23
C LYS A 48 119.05 24.94 -14.45
N GLY A 49 118.69 24.45 -13.26
CA GLY A 49 117.71 25.10 -12.38
C GLY A 49 118.33 25.60 -11.09
N VAL A 50 117.52 26.28 -10.27
CA VAL A 50 117.88 26.64 -8.89
C VAL A 50 117.45 25.50 -7.95
N LEU A 51 118.41 24.92 -7.25
CA LEU A 51 118.12 24.02 -6.12
C LEU A 51 117.93 24.86 -4.86
N VAL A 52 116.68 24.98 -4.42
CA VAL A 52 116.33 25.60 -3.13
C VAL A 52 116.60 24.63 -1.96
N PRO A 53 116.72 25.14 -0.71
CA PRO A 53 116.92 24.29 0.46
C PRO A 53 115.90 23.16 0.52
N ARG A 54 116.43 21.93 0.57
CA ARG A 54 115.66 20.70 0.68
C ARG A 54 115.72 20.22 2.11
N MET A 55 114.56 20.11 2.73
CA MET A 55 114.46 19.80 4.15
C MET A 55 113.20 19.02 4.43
N ASN A 56 113.20 18.20 5.47
CA ASN A 56 111.97 17.54 5.92
C ASN A 56 111.06 18.54 6.65
N LYS A 57 109.82 18.13 6.92
CA LYS A 57 108.81 18.97 7.59
C LYS A 57 109.29 19.53 8.93
N THR A 58 109.94 18.70 9.74
CA THR A 58 110.46 19.09 11.06
C THR A 58 111.54 20.16 10.94
N GLU A 59 112.47 19.98 9.99
CA GLU A 59 113.53 20.96 9.70
C GLU A 59 112.95 22.28 9.16
N LYS A 60 111.92 22.23 8.31
CA LYS A 60 111.19 23.41 7.82
C LYS A 60 110.48 24.17 8.94
N GLU A 61 109.76 23.46 9.79
CA GLU A 61 109.01 24.05 10.91
C GLU A 61 109.95 24.58 12.01
N ALA A 62 111.15 24.02 12.14
CA ALA A 62 112.17 24.47 13.08
C ALA A 62 112.91 25.75 12.65
N ILE A 63 112.65 26.30 11.45
CA ILE A 63 113.25 27.55 11.01
C ILE A 63 112.76 28.69 11.92
N PRO A 64 113.63 29.30 12.75
CA PRO A 64 113.22 30.37 13.63
C PRO A 64 112.99 31.65 12.81
N ALA A 65 111.82 32.28 12.99
CA ALA A 65 111.41 33.50 12.30
C ALA A 65 111.64 33.45 10.77
N PRO A 66 110.99 32.52 10.03
CA PRO A 66 111.20 32.41 8.60
C PRO A 66 110.78 33.72 7.90
N ALA A 67 111.58 34.20 6.96
CA ALA A 67 111.25 35.41 6.21
C ALA A 67 110.01 35.21 5.33
N ASN A 68 109.28 36.29 5.03
CA ASN A 68 108.15 36.21 4.11
C ASN A 68 108.63 35.74 2.73
N ALA A 69 107.85 34.87 2.09
CA ALA A 69 108.18 34.20 0.84
C ALA A 69 109.45 33.33 0.88
N LEU A 70 109.90 32.89 2.06
CA LEU A 70 111.00 31.93 2.17
C LEU A 70 110.61 30.62 1.46
N LEU A 71 111.23 30.34 0.32
CA LEU A 71 110.95 29.16 -0.50
C LEU A 71 111.86 28.00 -0.10
N VAL A 72 111.25 26.87 0.24
CA VAL A 72 111.94 25.60 0.49
C VAL A 72 111.28 24.50 -0.31
N PHE A 73 112.02 23.43 -0.57
CA PHE A 73 111.43 22.21 -1.09
C PHE A 73 111.34 21.20 0.03
N GLN A 74 110.14 20.89 0.49
CA GLN A 74 109.97 19.92 1.54
C GLN A 74 110.13 18.51 0.97
N THR A 75 110.99 17.67 1.57
CA THR A 75 111.33 16.34 1.08
C THR A 75 110.53 15.19 1.70
N GLY A 76 109.72 15.48 2.73
CA GLY A 76 108.85 14.49 3.39
C GLY A 76 108.46 14.88 4.83
N PRO A 77 107.57 14.12 5.48
CA PRO A 77 106.76 13.05 4.89
C PRO A 77 105.43 13.53 4.26
N ASP A 78 104.95 14.75 4.54
CA ASP A 78 103.61 15.22 4.09
C ASP A 78 103.69 16.50 3.26
N SER A 79 103.03 16.58 2.10
CA SER A 79 103.17 17.72 1.18
C SER A 79 104.63 17.84 0.70
N ILE A 80 105.08 16.91 -0.14
CA ILE A 80 106.44 16.94 -0.69
C ILE A 80 106.43 17.88 -1.90
N GLY A 81 107.21 18.95 -1.82
CA GLY A 81 107.26 19.94 -2.88
C GLY A 81 107.58 21.33 -2.38
N PHE A 82 107.43 22.31 -3.27
CA PHE A 82 107.70 23.69 -2.94
C PHE A 82 106.73 24.21 -1.87
N HIS A 83 107.31 24.81 -0.83
CA HIS A 83 106.59 25.56 0.19
C HIS A 83 107.18 26.94 0.27
N TYR A 84 106.33 27.94 0.45
CA TYR A 84 106.80 29.27 0.87
C TYR A 84 106.22 29.61 2.24
N TYR A 85 106.97 30.37 3.04
CA TYR A 85 106.45 30.89 4.29
C TYR A 85 105.64 32.17 4.03
N ASP A 86 104.39 32.19 4.46
CA ASP A 86 103.47 33.31 4.30
C ASP A 86 103.37 34.09 5.61
N LEU A 87 104.15 35.18 5.72
CA LEU A 87 104.34 35.92 6.96
C LEU A 87 103.09 36.68 7.44
N PRO A 88 102.22 37.24 6.57
CA PRO A 88 100.92 37.76 7.00
C PRO A 88 100.06 36.74 7.76
N ASN A 89 100.13 35.46 7.38
CA ASN A 89 99.32 34.38 7.98
C ASN A 89 100.13 33.44 8.89
N THR A 90 101.43 33.72 9.09
CA THR A 90 102.36 32.97 9.95
C THR A 90 102.41 31.46 9.68
N GLN A 91 102.23 31.04 8.43
CA GLN A 91 102.10 29.63 8.06
C GLN A 91 102.93 29.24 6.84
N TRP A 92 103.36 27.98 6.79
CA TRP A 92 103.96 27.38 5.60
C TRP A 92 102.85 26.99 4.61
N VAL A 93 102.88 27.58 3.41
CA VAL A 93 101.94 27.26 2.34
C VAL A 93 102.57 26.25 1.39
N TYR A 94 101.90 25.12 1.21
CA TYR A 94 102.26 24.13 0.20
C TYR A 94 101.78 24.56 -1.17
N ILE A 95 102.69 24.61 -2.14
CA ILE A 95 102.32 24.78 -3.54
C ILE A 95 102.01 23.38 -4.09
N ASN A 96 100.73 23.02 -4.06
CA ASN A 96 100.27 21.73 -4.56
C ASN A 96 100.43 21.66 -6.10
N PRO A 97 101.26 20.75 -6.66
CA PRO A 97 101.46 20.65 -8.11
C PRO A 97 100.28 20.01 -8.85
N SER A 98 99.24 19.53 -8.16
CA SER A 98 98.07 18.91 -8.78
C SER A 98 96.81 19.78 -8.67
N ALA A 99 96.48 20.43 -9.78
CA ALA A 99 95.10 20.71 -10.22
C ALA A 99 94.27 19.41 -10.44
N TYR A 100 94.56 18.35 -9.70
CA TYR A 100 94.03 16.99 -9.83
C TYR A 100 93.92 16.38 -8.42
N ALA A 101 93.10 16.97 -7.56
CA ALA A 101 92.48 16.20 -6.49
C ALA A 101 91.48 15.26 -7.17
N THR A 102 91.93 14.03 -7.43
CA THR A 102 91.16 12.85 -7.84
C THR A 102 90.21 12.39 -6.73
N ASP A 103 89.44 13.32 -6.16
CA ASP A 103 88.29 12.95 -5.39
C ASP A 103 87.19 12.54 -6.38
N SER A 104 87.22 11.27 -6.77
CA SER A 104 86.17 10.61 -7.57
C SER A 104 84.83 10.53 -6.82
N THR A 105 84.78 11.00 -5.56
CA THR A 105 83.62 10.94 -4.67
C THR A 105 83.02 12.32 -4.37
N ALA A 106 83.68 13.42 -4.73
CA ALA A 106 83.17 14.78 -4.53
C ALA A 106 82.28 15.27 -5.68
N TRP A 107 81.15 15.86 -5.31
CA TRP A 107 80.23 16.55 -6.22
C TRP A 107 80.84 17.88 -6.69
N LYS A 108 81.13 17.99 -7.99
CA LYS A 108 81.57 19.25 -8.62
C LYS A 108 80.35 20.11 -8.94
N ILE A 109 80.37 21.40 -8.58
CA ILE A 109 79.31 22.39 -8.91
C ILE A 109 79.16 22.64 -10.42
N THR A 110 80.10 22.14 -11.22
CA THR A 110 80.11 22.19 -12.68
C THR A 110 79.67 20.88 -13.35
N GLY A 111 79.28 19.87 -12.57
CA GLY A 111 79.02 18.51 -13.07
C GLY A 111 80.30 17.67 -13.22
N ASN A 112 80.12 16.34 -13.32
CA ASN A 112 81.22 15.41 -13.62
C ASN A 112 81.42 15.32 -15.15
N SER A 113 82.64 14.99 -15.60
CA SER A 113 83.13 15.31 -16.96
C SER A 113 82.38 14.65 -18.12
N ASN A 114 82.03 15.50 -19.13
CA ASN A 114 81.37 15.29 -20.45
C ASN A 114 79.90 15.75 -20.62
N ILE A 115 79.53 16.95 -20.13
CA ILE A 115 78.31 17.68 -20.56
C ILE A 115 78.62 19.18 -20.76
N THR A 116 78.08 19.77 -21.83
CA THR A 116 77.86 21.23 -22.04
C THR A 116 76.35 21.43 -22.33
N ALA A 117 75.61 22.48 -21.93
CA ALA A 117 75.91 23.74 -21.25
C ALA A 117 74.81 24.14 -20.22
N ALA A 118 75.27 24.79 -19.14
CA ALA A 118 74.58 25.79 -18.30
C ALA A 118 73.60 25.36 -17.16
N HIS A 119 74.06 24.46 -16.27
CA HIS A 119 73.51 24.11 -14.93
C HIS A 119 72.79 22.75 -14.86
N PHE A 120 73.50 21.68 -14.45
CA PHE A 120 72.92 20.33 -14.29
C PHE A 120 73.37 19.64 -12.99
N LEU A 121 72.44 19.01 -12.28
CA LEU A 121 72.65 18.12 -11.13
C LEU A 121 72.32 16.68 -11.57
N GLY A 122 73.31 15.82 -11.89
CA GLY A 122 73.02 14.43 -12.34
C GLY A 122 74.24 13.57 -12.76
N THR A 123 73.97 12.41 -13.39
CA THR A 123 74.94 11.38 -13.85
C THR A 123 75.01 11.29 -15.39
N LEU A 124 76.06 10.65 -15.92
CA LEU A 124 76.33 10.52 -17.38
C LEU A 124 76.11 9.10 -17.94
N ASN A 125 75.81 8.14 -17.07
CA ASN A 125 75.54 6.75 -17.40
C ASN A 125 74.18 6.34 -16.81
N ASP A 126 73.72 5.11 -17.04
CA ASP A 126 72.47 4.59 -16.46
C ASP A 126 72.57 4.34 -14.92
N SER A 127 73.58 4.91 -14.25
CA SER A 127 73.62 4.88 -12.79
C SER A 127 72.67 5.92 -12.23
N ALA A 128 71.83 5.48 -11.29
CA ALA A 128 70.89 6.34 -10.61
C ALA A 128 71.55 7.54 -9.89
N LEU A 129 70.92 8.71 -9.97
CA LEU A 129 71.23 9.84 -9.09
C LEU A 129 70.73 9.52 -7.68
N ARG A 130 71.55 9.71 -6.64
CA ARG A 130 71.21 9.31 -5.25
C ARG A 130 71.39 10.46 -4.27
N PHE A 131 70.38 10.67 -3.43
CA PHE A 131 70.41 11.64 -2.33
C PHE A 131 70.57 10.91 -0.99
N ARG A 132 71.42 11.45 -0.11
CA ARG A 132 71.64 10.91 1.25
C ARG A 132 71.62 12.01 2.29
N ILE A 133 71.11 11.69 3.48
CA ILE A 133 71.16 12.54 4.68
C ILE A 133 71.78 11.70 5.80
N LYS A 134 72.89 12.15 6.40
CA LYS A 134 73.64 11.38 7.42
C LYS A 134 73.98 9.95 6.99
N ASN A 135 74.40 9.77 5.73
CA ASN A 135 74.66 8.48 5.08
C ASN A 135 73.43 7.55 4.94
N VAL A 136 72.21 8.05 5.14
CA VAL A 136 70.97 7.28 4.95
C VAL A 136 70.38 7.59 3.58
N ALA A 137 69.98 6.56 2.82
CA ALA A 137 69.29 6.71 1.54
C ALA A 137 68.04 7.60 1.71
N SER A 138 67.98 8.71 0.96
CA SER A 138 66.95 9.73 1.13
C SER A 138 66.45 10.30 -0.22
N GLY A 139 66.74 9.59 -1.31
CA GLY A 139 66.23 9.87 -2.64
C GLY A 139 66.98 9.13 -3.74
N ILE A 140 66.32 8.93 -4.88
CA ILE A 140 66.86 8.29 -6.08
C ILE A 140 66.16 8.85 -7.33
N LEU A 141 66.87 9.05 -8.43
CA LEU A 141 66.29 9.11 -9.79
C LEU A 141 67.01 8.06 -10.62
N ASP A 142 66.34 6.98 -10.99
CA ASP A 142 66.94 5.79 -11.62
C ASP A 142 66.26 5.46 -12.95
N SER A 143 66.99 5.60 -14.05
CA SER A 143 66.50 5.26 -15.39
C SER A 143 66.41 3.76 -15.64
N ALA A 144 67.26 2.94 -14.99
CA ALA A 144 67.29 1.49 -15.20
C ALA A 144 66.12 0.78 -14.53
N THR A 145 65.74 1.22 -13.33
CA THR A 145 64.58 0.68 -12.60
C THR A 145 63.34 1.56 -12.72
N ALA A 146 63.41 2.70 -13.39
CA ALA A 146 62.34 3.71 -13.46
C ALA A 146 61.81 4.16 -12.07
N ASN A 147 62.61 4.05 -11.01
CA ASN A 147 62.24 4.49 -9.67
C ASN A 147 62.60 5.96 -9.44
N THR A 148 61.67 6.72 -8.86
CA THR A 148 61.84 8.12 -8.44
C THR A 148 61.54 8.23 -6.96
N ALA A 149 62.49 8.67 -6.14
CA ALA A 149 62.28 8.90 -4.72
C ALA A 149 62.92 10.18 -4.18
N MET A 150 62.27 10.85 -3.22
CA MET A 150 62.81 12.02 -2.51
C MET A 150 62.23 12.13 -1.09
N GLY A 151 63.10 12.27 -0.09
CA GLY A 151 62.72 12.40 1.33
C GLY A 151 63.53 11.47 2.24
N TYR A 152 63.72 11.84 3.51
CA TYR A 152 64.51 11.02 4.44
C TYR A 152 63.96 9.60 4.56
N LYS A 153 64.79 8.59 4.26
CA LYS A 153 64.40 7.16 4.21
C LYS A 153 63.27 6.83 3.23
N SER A 154 63.02 7.70 2.25
CA SER A 154 62.12 7.39 1.13
C SER A 154 62.74 6.31 0.27
N LEU A 155 61.99 5.22 0.00
CA LEU A 155 62.47 4.02 -0.69
C LEU A 155 63.77 3.47 -0.06
N GLY A 156 63.71 3.22 1.26
CA GLY A 156 64.86 2.96 2.12
C GLY A 156 65.57 1.61 1.86
N ASN A 157 64.79 0.55 1.64
CA ASN A 157 65.28 -0.78 1.25
C ASN A 157 65.36 -0.85 -0.28
N ARG A 158 66.58 -0.89 -0.83
CA ARG A 158 66.86 -0.69 -2.27
C ARG A 158 66.97 -2.03 -3.00
N THR A 159 65.85 -2.68 -3.24
CA THR A 159 65.75 -4.03 -3.86
C THR A 159 65.24 -3.97 -5.31
N SER A 160 64.99 -5.14 -5.92
CA SER A 160 64.63 -5.39 -7.34
C SER A 160 63.28 -4.80 -7.83
N ALA A 161 62.68 -3.88 -7.09
CA ALA A 161 61.41 -3.25 -7.45
C ALA A 161 61.58 -2.23 -8.59
N VAL A 162 60.61 -2.15 -9.51
CA VAL A 162 60.65 -1.31 -10.72
C VAL A 162 59.46 -0.34 -10.76
N GLY A 163 59.67 0.87 -11.30
CA GLY A 163 58.64 1.81 -11.69
C GLY A 163 57.92 2.55 -10.55
N ASN A 164 58.55 2.72 -9.40
CA ASN A 164 57.90 3.32 -8.22
C ASN A 164 58.19 4.81 -8.06
N THR A 165 57.20 5.57 -7.63
CA THR A 165 57.34 6.99 -7.23
C THR A 165 57.20 7.10 -5.72
N SER A 166 58.15 7.74 -5.01
CA SER A 166 58.15 7.85 -3.55
C SER A 166 58.58 9.25 -3.08
N LEU A 167 57.69 10.06 -2.52
CA LEU A 167 57.97 11.43 -2.12
C LEU A 167 57.51 11.68 -0.69
N GLY A 168 58.43 11.82 0.26
CA GLY A 168 58.11 12.14 1.66
C GLY A 168 58.93 11.35 2.68
N TYR A 169 58.93 11.82 3.94
CA TYR A 169 59.62 11.18 5.06
C TYR A 169 59.09 9.76 5.32
N LEU A 170 59.97 8.74 5.29
CA LEU A 170 59.65 7.32 5.46
C LEU A 170 58.62 6.75 4.45
N SER A 171 58.45 7.38 3.29
CA SER A 171 57.58 6.83 2.24
C SER A 171 58.21 5.57 1.63
N SER A 172 57.44 4.48 1.49
CA SER A 172 57.93 3.18 0.99
C SER A 172 59.22 2.67 1.67
N GLN A 173 59.34 2.85 2.99
CA GLN A 173 60.58 2.56 3.72
C GLN A 173 60.97 1.08 3.69
N ASP A 174 60.05 0.19 4.04
CA ASP A 174 60.34 -1.23 4.30
C ASP A 174 60.24 -2.12 3.04
N ARG A 175 60.06 -1.52 1.86
CA ARG A 175 59.81 -2.22 0.60
C ARG A 175 60.91 -3.21 0.23
N THR A 176 60.56 -4.48 -0.02
CA THR A 176 61.50 -5.54 -0.40
C THR A 176 61.23 -6.08 -1.80
N THR A 177 59.98 -6.15 -2.27
CA THR A 177 59.55 -6.43 -3.65
C THR A 177 58.32 -5.57 -3.98
N GLY A 178 57.86 -5.51 -5.24
CA GLY A 178 56.62 -4.82 -5.61
C GLY A 178 56.80 -3.61 -6.54
N ASN A 179 56.14 -3.66 -7.70
CA ASN A 179 56.35 -2.74 -8.82
C ASN A 179 55.22 -1.73 -8.98
N TYR A 180 55.53 -0.60 -9.63
CA TYR A 180 54.55 0.39 -10.11
C TYR A 180 53.69 1.05 -9.01
N ASN A 181 54.25 1.22 -7.81
CA ASN A 181 53.58 1.92 -6.71
C ASN A 181 53.88 3.42 -6.70
N THR A 182 52.90 4.25 -6.32
CA THR A 182 53.05 5.69 -6.07
C THR A 182 52.85 5.97 -4.58
N ALA A 183 53.81 6.57 -3.89
CA ALA A 183 53.76 6.87 -2.45
C ALA A 183 54.16 8.33 -2.21
N ILE A 184 53.19 9.23 -2.02
CA ILE A 184 53.43 10.66 -1.84
C ILE A 184 52.87 11.11 -0.49
N GLY A 185 53.72 11.44 0.47
CA GLY A 185 53.35 11.85 1.81
C GLY A 185 54.25 11.23 2.88
N MET A 186 54.22 11.81 4.08
CA MET A 186 54.93 11.25 5.23
C MET A 186 54.32 9.89 5.60
N GLU A 187 55.15 8.85 5.69
CA GLU A 187 54.79 7.46 6.03
C GLU A 187 53.77 6.81 5.05
N ALA A 188 53.65 7.31 3.81
CA ALA A 188 52.84 6.67 2.78
C ALA A 188 53.47 5.33 2.34
N LEU A 189 52.70 4.24 2.32
CA LEU A 189 53.19 2.88 2.03
C LEU A 189 54.41 2.44 2.88
N GLN A 190 54.53 2.93 4.12
CA GLN A 190 55.74 2.73 4.93
C GLN A 190 56.13 1.27 5.12
N LYS A 191 55.17 0.41 5.54
CA LYS A 191 55.39 -1.01 5.84
C LYS A 191 55.15 -1.95 4.66
N ASP A 192 54.83 -1.42 3.48
CA ASP A 192 54.55 -2.26 2.31
C ASP A 192 55.80 -3.03 1.91
N THR A 193 55.69 -4.35 1.86
CA THR A 193 56.83 -5.24 1.56
C THR A 193 56.80 -5.81 0.16
N ALA A 194 55.61 -6.08 -0.41
CA ALA A 194 55.49 -6.83 -1.67
C ALA A 194 54.35 -6.39 -2.60
N GLY A 195 53.59 -5.33 -2.27
CA GLY A 195 52.41 -4.93 -3.04
C GLY A 195 52.74 -4.35 -4.43
N ILE A 196 51.85 -4.54 -5.41
CA ILE A 196 51.98 -3.95 -6.76
C ILE A 196 50.85 -2.98 -7.08
N LEU A 197 51.12 -1.99 -7.94
CA LEU A 197 50.12 -1.06 -8.49
C LEU A 197 49.32 -0.27 -7.43
N ASN A 198 49.88 -0.03 -6.25
CA ASN A 198 49.24 0.77 -5.22
C ASN A 198 49.56 2.27 -5.36
N THR A 199 48.54 3.12 -5.25
CA THR A 199 48.68 4.59 -5.22
C THR A 199 48.31 5.11 -3.83
N ALA A 200 49.27 5.61 -3.07
CA ALA A 200 49.12 6.20 -1.74
C ALA A 200 49.53 7.68 -1.75
N VAL A 201 48.59 8.60 -1.51
CA VAL A 201 48.84 10.04 -1.47
C VAL A 201 48.24 10.66 -0.21
N GLY A 202 49.08 11.10 0.73
CA GLY A 202 48.68 11.71 2.01
C GLY A 202 49.51 11.21 3.19
N TRP A 203 49.40 11.90 4.33
CA TRP A 203 50.04 11.43 5.57
C TRP A 203 49.45 10.08 5.98
N ARG A 204 50.29 9.04 6.08
CA ARG A 204 49.94 7.66 6.47
C ARG A 204 48.94 6.93 5.56
N ALA A 205 48.77 7.36 4.31
CA ALA A 205 47.99 6.58 3.33
C ALA A 205 48.64 5.19 3.13
N LEU A 206 47.88 4.11 3.29
CA LEU A 206 48.34 2.71 3.20
C LEU A 206 49.56 2.39 4.09
N ARG A 207 49.70 3.02 5.27
CA ARG A 207 50.91 2.92 6.10
C ARG A 207 51.26 1.48 6.53
N ASN A 208 50.28 0.70 6.98
CA ASN A 208 50.51 -0.65 7.52
C ASN A 208 50.28 -1.79 6.50
N HIS A 209 50.04 -1.45 5.24
CA HIS A 209 49.85 -2.40 4.17
C HIS A 209 51.10 -3.29 4.03
N LEU A 210 50.95 -4.61 3.88
CA LEU A 210 52.08 -5.56 3.80
C LEU A 210 52.22 -6.21 2.41
N THR A 211 51.12 -6.79 1.88
CA THR A 211 51.18 -7.70 0.70
C THR A 211 49.95 -7.67 -0.24
N GLY A 212 49.20 -6.57 -0.35
CA GLY A 212 48.06 -6.40 -1.26
C GLY A 212 48.37 -5.62 -2.56
N SER A 213 47.45 -5.59 -3.53
CA SER A 213 47.71 -4.94 -4.84
C SER A 213 46.53 -4.12 -5.36
N ASP A 214 46.82 -3.20 -6.27
CA ASP A 214 45.82 -2.38 -6.99
C ASP A 214 44.93 -1.54 -6.07
N ASN A 215 45.49 -1.03 -4.97
CA ASN A 215 44.78 -0.12 -4.07
C ASN A 215 45.08 1.36 -4.40
N THR A 216 44.06 2.22 -4.40
CA THR A 216 44.18 3.67 -4.50
C THR A 216 43.75 4.32 -3.19
N ALA A 217 44.68 4.88 -2.42
CA ALA A 217 44.45 5.59 -1.16
C ALA A 217 44.89 7.05 -1.26
N ILE A 218 43.96 8.00 -1.29
CA ILE A 218 44.24 9.43 -1.39
C ILE A 218 43.57 10.15 -0.22
N GLY A 219 44.36 10.67 0.71
CA GLY A 219 43.90 11.36 1.92
C GLY A 219 44.68 10.97 3.17
N VAL A 220 44.57 11.79 4.22
CA VAL A 220 45.23 11.52 5.51
C VAL A 220 44.64 10.26 6.13
N GLY A 221 45.48 9.23 6.34
CA GLY A 221 45.11 7.96 6.95
C GLY A 221 44.15 7.09 6.10
N ALA A 222 44.02 7.35 4.79
CA ALA A 222 43.23 6.48 3.92
C ALA A 222 43.83 5.06 3.89
N LEU A 223 43.02 4.03 4.17
CA LEU A 223 43.45 2.63 4.29
C LEU A 223 44.64 2.39 5.25
N GLU A 224 44.77 3.16 6.34
CA GLU A 224 45.95 3.10 7.22
C GLU A 224 46.16 1.72 7.89
N ALA A 225 45.09 1.05 8.31
CA ALA A 225 45.15 -0.25 8.97
C ALA A 225 45.17 -1.45 8.00
N ASP A 226 45.11 -1.21 6.69
CA ASP A 226 45.09 -2.31 5.72
C ASP A 226 46.40 -3.10 5.83
N SER A 227 46.32 -4.42 5.76
CA SER A 227 47.46 -5.32 5.87
C SER A 227 47.67 -6.15 4.60
N SER A 228 46.60 -6.50 3.89
CA SER A 228 46.68 -7.36 2.71
C SER A 228 45.47 -7.23 1.77
N GLY A 229 44.70 -6.14 1.84
CA GLY A 229 43.54 -5.90 0.97
C GLY A 229 43.95 -5.60 -0.47
N SER A 230 43.05 -5.80 -1.44
CA SER A 230 43.36 -5.55 -2.87
C SER A 230 42.17 -4.96 -3.62
N TYR A 231 42.44 -4.22 -4.68
CA TYR A 231 41.42 -3.57 -5.53
C TYR A 231 40.53 -2.58 -4.77
N ASN A 232 41.06 -1.89 -3.75
CA ASN A 232 40.30 -0.90 -2.98
C ASN A 232 40.59 0.53 -3.43
N THR A 233 39.57 1.37 -3.56
CA THR A 233 39.69 2.82 -3.79
C THR A 233 39.19 3.57 -2.55
N ALA A 234 40.04 4.34 -1.88
CA ALA A 234 39.75 5.14 -0.71
C ALA A 234 40.19 6.60 -0.93
N LEU A 235 39.23 7.53 -1.02
CA LEU A 235 39.48 8.96 -1.25
C LEU A 235 38.88 9.80 -0.12
N GLY A 236 39.70 10.44 0.70
CA GLY A 236 39.29 11.32 1.79
C GLY A 236 40.03 11.05 3.10
N ARG A 237 39.89 11.97 4.07
CA ARG A 237 40.51 11.80 5.39
C ARG A 237 39.89 10.60 6.10
N ALA A 238 40.73 9.64 6.45
CA ALA A 238 40.39 8.41 7.16
C ALA A 238 39.29 7.57 6.47
N ALA A 239 39.22 7.62 5.13
CA ALA A 239 38.42 6.68 4.34
C ALA A 239 38.98 5.26 4.53
N SER A 240 38.12 4.31 4.90
CA SER A 240 38.51 2.92 5.24
C SER A 240 39.65 2.78 6.26
N PHE A 241 39.77 3.71 7.22
CA PHE A 241 40.95 3.78 8.12
C PHE A 241 41.23 2.49 8.90
N ASN A 242 40.20 1.79 9.42
CA ASN A 242 40.33 0.55 10.19
C ASN A 242 40.05 -0.72 9.36
N GLN A 243 40.07 -0.65 8.03
CA GLN A 243 39.96 -1.84 7.17
C GLN A 243 41.27 -2.63 7.20
N LYS A 244 41.21 -3.96 7.38
CA LYS A 244 42.42 -4.80 7.48
C LYS A 244 42.72 -5.64 6.24
N LYS A 245 41.71 -6.25 5.62
CA LYS A 245 41.89 -7.28 4.55
C LYS A 245 40.77 -7.32 3.50
N GLY A 246 40.05 -6.23 3.27
CA GLY A 246 38.91 -6.24 2.33
C GLY A 246 39.32 -6.18 0.85
N ILE A 247 38.43 -6.60 -0.04
CA ILE A 247 38.62 -6.49 -1.50
C ILE A 247 37.48 -5.76 -2.21
N LEU A 248 37.81 -5.11 -3.33
CA LEU A 248 36.85 -4.48 -4.24
C LEU A 248 35.94 -3.45 -3.56
N ASN A 249 36.51 -2.62 -2.67
CA ASN A 249 35.77 -1.57 -1.98
C ASN A 249 36.02 -0.19 -2.58
N THR A 250 34.99 0.64 -2.68
CA THR A 250 35.07 2.05 -3.09
C THR A 250 34.56 2.93 -1.96
N THR A 251 35.44 3.70 -1.32
CA THR A 251 35.12 4.62 -0.23
C THR A 251 35.56 6.05 -0.56
N VAL A 252 34.64 7.01 -0.47
CA VAL A 252 34.89 8.41 -0.82
C VAL A 252 34.25 9.32 0.22
N GLY A 253 35.05 10.10 0.94
CA GLY A 253 34.58 11.07 1.93
C GLY A 253 35.35 11.00 3.26
N TYR A 254 34.95 11.87 4.19
CA TYR A 254 35.51 11.86 5.54
C TYR A 254 34.94 10.68 6.35
N LEU A 255 35.81 9.80 6.86
CA LEU A 255 35.43 8.61 7.64
C LEU A 255 34.43 7.66 6.93
N SER A 256 34.36 7.68 5.61
CA SER A 256 33.56 6.71 4.83
C SER A 256 34.15 5.31 4.97
N GLY A 257 33.33 4.30 5.29
CA GLY A 257 33.77 2.91 5.44
C GLY A 257 34.77 2.66 6.58
N ASN A 258 34.87 3.56 7.57
CA ASN A 258 35.94 3.56 8.56
C ASN A 258 36.20 2.19 9.23
N PHE A 259 35.18 1.53 9.77
CA PHE A 259 35.32 0.27 10.53
C PHE A 259 35.04 -1.00 9.71
N ALA A 260 35.56 -1.08 8.48
CA ALA A 260 35.39 -2.20 7.57
C ALA A 260 36.44 -3.31 7.74
N ASP A 261 36.44 -4.04 8.86
CA ASP A 261 37.46 -5.06 9.24
C ASP A 261 37.93 -5.94 8.05
N SER A 262 37.02 -6.72 7.45
CA SER A 262 37.27 -7.59 6.28
C SER A 262 36.15 -7.52 5.24
N ALA A 263 35.47 -6.37 5.14
CA ALA A 263 34.32 -6.23 4.24
C ALA A 263 34.74 -6.21 2.76
N ASN A 264 33.93 -6.84 1.91
CA ASN A 264 34.13 -6.93 0.46
C ASN A 264 32.96 -6.31 -0.31
N TYR A 265 33.23 -5.81 -1.53
CA TYR A 265 32.20 -5.26 -2.42
C TYR A 265 31.40 -4.12 -1.78
N VAL A 266 32.07 -3.27 -0.99
CA VAL A 266 31.45 -2.11 -0.32
C VAL A 266 31.58 -0.86 -1.18
N THR A 267 30.48 -0.13 -1.37
CA THR A 267 30.49 1.22 -1.96
C THR A 267 30.02 2.22 -0.91
N ALA A 268 30.89 3.11 -0.44
CA ALA A 268 30.57 4.11 0.58
C ALA A 268 30.97 5.52 0.12
N ILE A 269 30.01 6.32 -0.34
CA ILE A 269 30.28 7.67 -0.89
C ILE A 269 29.55 8.72 -0.03
N GLY A 270 30.30 9.66 0.53
CA GLY A 270 29.81 10.69 1.44
C GLY A 270 30.43 10.59 2.83
N SER A 271 30.47 11.72 3.54
CA SER A 271 31.00 11.74 4.91
C SER A 271 30.21 10.78 5.81
N TYR A 272 30.93 9.92 6.53
CA TYR A 272 30.38 8.89 7.41
C TYR A 272 29.51 7.81 6.73
N ALA A 273 29.47 7.72 5.39
CA ALA A 273 28.77 6.63 4.72
C ALA A 273 29.37 5.27 5.16
N LEU A 274 28.53 4.31 5.56
CA LEU A 274 28.94 2.99 6.08
C LEU A 274 30.05 3.04 7.14
N GLY A 275 30.05 4.07 8.01
CA GLY A 275 31.11 4.28 9.00
C GLY A 275 31.41 3.06 9.87
N TYR A 276 30.38 2.35 10.32
CA TYR A 276 30.44 1.08 11.05
C TYR A 276 29.83 -0.06 10.22
N ASN A 277 30.51 -0.46 9.15
CA ASN A 277 30.13 -1.59 8.32
C ASN A 277 31.23 -2.64 8.23
N LYS A 278 31.01 -3.81 8.85
CA LYS A 278 31.97 -4.93 8.86
C LYS A 278 31.61 -6.05 7.87
N ARG A 279 30.78 -5.77 6.86
CA ARG A 279 30.10 -6.80 6.06
C ARG A 279 29.97 -6.45 4.59
N ASP A 280 29.71 -7.48 3.81
CA ASP A 280 29.87 -7.48 2.36
C ASP A 280 28.63 -6.98 1.62
N ASN A 281 28.84 -6.55 0.37
CA ASN A 281 27.79 -6.18 -0.60
C ASN A 281 26.91 -5.01 -0.14
N ASN A 282 27.47 -4.06 0.62
CA ASN A 282 26.73 -2.90 1.09
C ASN A 282 27.07 -1.67 0.24
N THR A 283 26.04 -0.98 -0.24
CA THR A 283 26.14 0.27 -0.99
C THR A 283 25.49 1.39 -0.20
N ALA A 284 26.20 2.50 0.01
CA ALA A 284 25.64 3.70 0.62
C ALA A 284 26.20 4.97 -0.02
N VAL A 285 25.31 5.88 -0.40
CA VAL A 285 25.66 7.18 -0.99
C VAL A 285 24.90 8.29 -0.26
N GLY A 286 25.62 9.22 0.37
CA GLY A 286 25.06 10.33 1.13
C GLY A 286 25.70 10.49 2.52
N TYR A 287 25.40 11.61 3.18
CA TYR A 287 25.89 11.85 4.54
C TYR A 287 25.34 10.81 5.52
N ALA A 288 26.24 10.09 6.21
CA ALA A 288 25.91 9.07 7.21
C ALA A 288 24.92 7.99 6.74
N ALA A 289 24.82 7.76 5.42
CA ALA A 289 24.02 6.66 4.86
C ALA A 289 24.59 5.32 5.35
N GLY A 290 23.77 4.48 5.95
CA GLY A 290 24.19 3.21 6.55
C GLY A 290 25.25 3.34 7.66
N TYR A 291 25.37 4.48 8.35
CA TYR A 291 26.47 4.73 9.31
C TYR A 291 26.66 3.62 10.34
N ALA A 292 25.57 3.03 10.84
CA ALA A 292 25.58 1.93 11.82
C ALA A 292 25.10 0.61 11.19
N ASN A 293 25.44 0.37 9.92
CA ASN A 293 25.11 -0.86 9.20
C ASN A 293 25.96 -2.03 9.71
N ASN A 294 25.49 -2.74 10.74
CA ASN A 294 26.27 -3.70 11.53
C ASN A 294 27.24 -3.07 12.54
N PHE A 295 26.67 -2.35 13.51
CA PHE A 295 27.43 -1.78 14.64
C PHE A 295 27.89 -2.84 15.65
N THR A 296 27.06 -3.84 15.96
CA THR A 296 27.27 -4.79 17.07
C THR A 296 27.33 -6.26 16.66
N ALA A 297 27.21 -6.62 15.38
CA ALA A 297 26.89 -8.01 15.06
C ALA A 297 28.03 -8.99 15.33
N THR A 298 27.64 -10.07 15.99
CA THR A 298 28.42 -11.24 16.35
C THR A 298 28.42 -12.31 15.25
N ALA A 299 27.46 -12.28 14.31
CA ALA A 299 27.31 -13.24 13.22
C ALA A 299 27.73 -12.69 11.84
N THR A 300 28.26 -13.56 10.98
CA THR A 300 28.74 -13.20 9.63
C THR A 300 27.62 -12.92 8.62
N THR A 301 26.39 -13.35 8.90
CA THR A 301 25.23 -13.26 7.99
C THR A 301 24.33 -12.06 8.23
N GLN A 302 24.70 -11.12 9.10
CA GLN A 302 23.89 -9.96 9.47
C GLN A 302 24.47 -8.67 8.90
N GLY A 303 23.62 -7.77 8.39
CA GLY A 303 24.01 -6.49 7.80
C GLY A 303 24.63 -6.59 6.39
N ILE A 304 24.25 -7.58 5.59
CA ILE A 304 24.73 -7.78 4.20
C ILE A 304 23.72 -7.32 3.15
N GLU A 305 24.20 -7.02 1.96
CA GLU A 305 23.38 -6.75 0.76
C GLU A 305 22.42 -5.55 0.90
N ASN A 306 22.80 -4.52 1.66
CA ASN A 306 21.97 -3.34 1.83
C ASN A 306 22.35 -2.22 0.86
N SER A 307 21.36 -1.47 0.37
CA SER A 307 21.52 -0.37 -0.57
C SER A 307 20.87 0.91 -0.02
N TYR A 308 21.66 1.96 0.21
CA TYR A 308 21.21 3.22 0.78
C TYR A 308 21.60 4.41 -0.09
N LEU A 309 20.66 5.32 -0.35
CA LEU A 309 20.90 6.55 -1.09
C LEU A 309 20.17 7.71 -0.42
N GLY A 310 20.91 8.71 0.07
CA GLY A 310 20.37 9.91 0.70
C GLY A 310 20.92 10.19 2.09
N PHE A 311 20.52 11.33 2.66
CA PHE A 311 20.96 11.75 4.00
C PHE A 311 20.41 10.78 5.05
N GLN A 312 21.32 10.14 5.80
CA GLN A 312 20.99 9.18 6.86
C GLN A 312 20.06 8.03 6.40
N ALA A 313 20.04 7.70 5.11
CA ALA A 313 19.33 6.53 4.61
C ALA A 313 19.93 5.26 5.23
N GLY A 314 19.11 4.41 5.86
CA GLY A 314 19.60 3.19 6.53
C GLY A 314 20.44 3.43 7.78
N TYR A 315 20.45 4.65 8.31
CA TYR A 315 21.16 4.95 9.56
C TYR A 315 20.57 4.11 10.69
N GLY A 316 21.39 3.26 11.32
CA GLY A 316 20.93 2.41 12.42
C GLY A 316 20.42 1.02 12.02
N ASN A 317 20.64 0.55 10.78
CA ASN A 317 20.37 -0.86 10.44
C ASN A 317 21.42 -1.80 11.08
N TRP A 318 21.17 -2.30 12.29
CA TRP A 318 22.19 -3.10 13.01
C TRP A 318 22.35 -4.53 12.50
N PHE A 319 21.29 -5.16 11.99
CA PHE A 319 21.31 -6.59 11.64
C PHE A 319 20.64 -6.93 10.30
N GLY A 320 19.81 -6.04 9.78
CA GLY A 320 18.94 -6.29 8.63
C GLY A 320 19.73 -6.45 7.34
N ASN A 321 19.28 -7.42 6.54
CA ASN A 321 19.85 -7.76 5.25
C ASN A 321 18.92 -7.38 4.12
N LYS A 322 19.48 -7.17 2.92
CA LYS A 322 18.71 -6.96 1.69
C LYS A 322 17.76 -5.76 1.76
N ASN A 323 18.10 -4.74 2.53
CA ASN A 323 17.29 -3.55 2.68
C ASN A 323 17.68 -2.49 1.66
N THR A 324 16.69 -1.85 1.04
CA THR A 324 16.85 -0.75 0.10
C THR A 324 16.22 0.51 0.68
N GLY A 325 16.99 1.56 0.89
CA GLY A 325 16.51 2.85 1.41
C GLY A 325 16.94 4.01 0.53
N VAL A 326 15.99 4.74 -0.04
CA VAL A 326 16.25 5.89 -0.90
C VAL A 326 15.48 7.11 -0.39
N GLY A 327 16.20 8.20 -0.08
CA GLY A 327 15.62 9.45 0.42
C GLY A 327 16.21 9.90 1.76
N HIS A 328 15.73 11.03 2.26
CA HIS A 328 16.13 11.53 3.57
C HIS A 328 15.55 10.62 4.65
N ARG A 329 16.42 10.00 5.46
CA ARG A 329 16.02 9.17 6.60
C ARG A 329 15.03 8.04 6.29
N ALA A 330 15.01 7.49 5.06
CA ALA A 330 14.08 6.41 4.68
C ALA A 330 14.07 5.26 5.72
N LEU A 331 15.10 4.42 5.74
CA LEU A 331 15.25 3.39 6.78
C LEU A 331 15.97 3.92 8.03
N TYR A 332 15.67 5.15 8.44
CA TYR A 332 16.29 5.70 9.65
C TYR A 332 15.88 4.88 10.86
N ASN A 333 16.81 4.73 11.80
CA ASN A 333 16.53 4.07 13.05
C ASN A 333 17.45 4.61 14.14
N PHE A 334 16.88 5.33 15.09
CA PHE A 334 17.65 5.81 16.23
C PHE A 334 16.80 5.70 17.49
N ASN A 335 16.90 4.55 18.15
CA ASN A 335 16.45 4.41 19.52
C ASN A 335 17.52 3.69 20.34
N ALA A 336 17.80 4.19 21.54
CA ALA A 336 18.97 3.85 22.36
C ALA A 336 18.96 2.43 22.97
N GLY A 337 18.12 1.52 22.48
CA GLY A 337 18.04 0.15 22.96
C GLY A 337 17.89 -0.83 21.80
N PHE A 338 18.98 -1.53 21.47
CA PHE A 338 19.04 -2.73 20.61
C PHE A 338 17.82 -2.98 19.71
N VAL A 339 17.72 -2.25 18.60
CA VAL A 339 16.58 -2.44 17.70
C VAL A 339 16.95 -3.13 16.40
N TYR A 340 16.15 -4.15 16.08
CA TYR A 340 16.32 -5.05 14.94
C TYR A 340 15.69 -4.45 13.70
N ALA A 341 16.49 -3.94 12.77
CA ALA A 341 16.00 -3.71 11.43
C ALA A 341 15.70 -5.07 10.78
N GLY A 342 14.46 -5.26 10.33
CA GLY A 342 14.05 -6.47 9.62
C GLY A 342 14.73 -6.60 8.25
N ASN A 343 14.53 -7.73 7.59
CA ASN A 343 15.14 -8.06 6.31
C ASN A 343 14.23 -7.70 5.13
N ARG A 344 14.81 -7.49 3.94
CA ARG A 344 14.08 -7.33 2.66
C ARG A 344 13.10 -6.15 2.64
N ASN A 345 13.42 -5.06 3.31
CA ASN A 345 12.60 -3.86 3.31
C ASN A 345 12.99 -2.92 2.17
N THR A 346 12.01 -2.37 1.48
CA THR A 346 12.19 -1.33 0.45
C THR A 346 11.51 -0.06 0.90
N ALA A 347 12.26 1.03 1.05
CA ALA A 347 11.78 2.32 1.48
C ALA A 347 12.24 3.42 0.54
N VAL A 348 11.31 4.19 0.00
CA VAL A 348 11.58 5.31 -0.91
C VAL A 348 10.77 6.52 -0.49
N GLY A 349 11.43 7.60 -0.07
CA GLY A 349 10.79 8.84 0.40
C GLY A 349 11.42 9.39 1.68
N ASP A 350 10.91 10.54 2.13
CA ASP A 350 11.31 11.12 3.41
C ASP A 350 10.77 10.27 4.57
N SER A 351 11.66 9.80 5.45
CA SER A 351 11.30 9.07 6.68
C SER A 351 10.40 7.83 6.44
N ALA A 352 10.39 7.30 5.22
CA ALA A 352 9.63 6.11 4.84
C ALA A 352 10.20 4.89 5.58
N MET A 353 9.50 4.35 6.57
CA MET A 353 10.02 3.33 7.52
C MET A 353 11.04 3.81 8.56
N GLY A 354 11.02 5.10 8.92
CA GLY A 354 11.98 5.75 9.83
C GLY A 354 12.04 5.26 11.28
N PHE A 355 11.26 4.25 11.68
CA PHE A 355 11.30 3.55 12.98
C PHE A 355 10.70 2.13 12.90
N THR A 356 10.89 1.43 11.77
CA THR A 356 10.21 0.15 11.50
C THR A 356 11.08 -1.08 11.72
N TYR A 357 10.52 -2.11 12.36
CA TYR A 357 11.26 -3.30 12.86
C TYR A 357 10.72 -4.65 12.38
N GLY A 358 10.07 -4.72 11.22
CA GLY A 358 9.68 -5.99 10.61
C GLY A 358 10.24 -6.18 9.21
N SER A 359 9.96 -7.34 8.62
CA SER A 359 10.59 -7.80 7.39
C SER A 359 9.66 -7.77 6.18
N SER A 360 10.22 -7.71 4.98
CA SER A 360 9.53 -7.80 3.69
C SER A 360 8.49 -6.70 3.45
N ASN A 361 8.72 -5.49 3.95
CA ASN A 361 7.83 -4.36 3.72
C ASN A 361 8.27 -3.52 2.51
N THR A 362 7.30 -2.91 1.83
CA THR A 362 7.51 -1.91 0.77
C THR A 362 6.83 -0.61 1.16
N ALA A 363 7.58 0.49 1.26
CA ALA A 363 7.11 1.81 1.58
C ALA A 363 7.57 2.83 0.52
N LEU A 364 6.62 3.55 -0.08
CA LEU A 364 6.87 4.60 -1.08
C LEU A 364 6.08 5.86 -0.71
N GLY A 365 6.75 6.93 -0.31
CA GLY A 365 6.12 8.20 0.08
C GLY A 365 6.66 8.73 1.40
N ALA A 366 6.35 9.99 1.71
CA ALA A 366 6.75 10.62 2.97
C ALA A 366 6.05 9.93 4.15
N GLU A 367 6.81 9.58 5.19
CA GLU A 367 6.31 8.91 6.40
C GLU A 367 5.49 7.62 6.17
N ALA A 368 5.59 7.01 4.98
CA ALA A 368 4.95 5.74 4.67
C ALA A 368 5.52 4.65 5.59
N LEU A 369 4.65 3.94 6.31
CA LEU A 369 5.02 2.91 7.29
C LEU A 369 6.08 3.41 8.31
N SER A 370 6.08 4.69 8.68
CA SER A 370 7.17 5.31 9.46
C SER A 370 7.33 4.81 10.89
N ARG A 371 6.28 4.25 11.51
CA ARG A 371 6.28 3.77 12.91
C ARG A 371 5.95 2.28 13.06
N GLY A 372 6.30 1.47 12.06
CA GLY A 372 5.98 0.04 11.97
C GLY A 372 6.63 -0.83 13.05
N THR A 373 6.01 -1.02 14.20
CA THR A 373 6.51 -1.99 15.20
C THR A 373 6.05 -3.41 14.82
N ASN A 374 6.95 -4.40 14.80
CA ASN A 374 6.67 -5.80 14.41
C ASN A 374 5.74 -5.95 13.19
N SER A 375 5.99 -5.16 12.15
CA SER A 375 5.11 -5.09 10.98
C SER A 375 5.76 -5.75 9.78
N GLU A 376 5.13 -6.76 9.19
CA GLU A 376 5.72 -7.63 8.18
C GLU A 376 4.88 -7.71 6.90
N GLN A 377 5.53 -7.88 5.74
CA GLN A 377 4.84 -8.14 4.47
C GLN A 377 3.82 -7.06 4.06
N ASN A 378 4.00 -5.81 4.49
CA ASN A 378 3.08 -4.72 4.17
C ASN A 378 3.54 -3.92 2.94
N VAL A 379 2.58 -3.39 2.18
CA VAL A 379 2.79 -2.45 1.09
C VAL A 379 2.13 -1.12 1.46
N ALA A 380 2.90 -0.04 1.52
CA ALA A 380 2.44 1.31 1.83
C ALA A 380 2.90 2.28 0.73
N VAL A 381 1.96 2.89 0.01
CA VAL A 381 2.23 3.83 -1.07
C VAL A 381 1.43 5.10 -0.85
N GLY A 382 2.10 6.23 -0.65
CA GLY A 382 1.49 7.53 -0.36
C GLY A 382 1.94 8.11 0.98
N ASP A 383 1.72 9.42 1.15
CA ASP A 383 2.10 10.12 2.38
C ASP A 383 1.31 9.57 3.58
N SER A 384 2.06 9.19 4.62
CA SER A 384 1.56 8.66 5.88
C SER A 384 0.73 7.37 5.72
N ALA A 385 0.80 6.71 4.57
CA ALA A 385 0.15 5.42 4.34
C ALA A 385 0.73 4.42 5.35
N LEU A 386 -0.15 3.77 6.12
CA LEU A 386 0.23 2.82 7.17
C LEU A 386 1.19 3.41 8.23
N GLY A 387 1.25 4.74 8.37
CA GLY A 387 2.28 5.44 9.17
C GLY A 387 2.31 5.08 10.67
N GLY A 388 1.19 4.69 11.24
CA GLY A 388 1.04 4.28 12.64
C GLY A 388 0.90 2.77 12.87
N ALA A 389 1.35 1.93 11.94
CA ALA A 389 1.24 0.48 12.05
C ALA A 389 1.96 -0.10 13.27
N ALA A 390 1.26 -0.91 14.07
CA ALA A 390 1.85 -1.73 15.12
C ALA A 390 1.31 -3.17 15.07
N ASN A 391 2.21 -4.16 15.06
CA ASN A 391 1.91 -5.59 14.91
C ASN A 391 1.01 -5.86 13.69
N THR A 392 1.42 -5.41 12.51
CA THR A 392 0.60 -5.48 11.28
C THR A 392 1.20 -6.43 10.24
N SER A 393 0.37 -7.22 9.55
CA SER A 393 0.87 -8.19 8.57
C SER A 393 0.05 -8.25 7.28
N GLY A 394 0.72 -8.25 6.12
CA GLY A 394 0.05 -8.51 4.84
C GLY A 394 -0.94 -7.43 4.38
N ASN A 395 -0.80 -6.19 4.84
CA ASN A 395 -1.69 -5.10 4.44
C ASN A 395 -1.20 -4.39 3.15
N VAL A 396 -2.13 -3.89 2.35
CA VAL A 396 -1.88 -3.03 1.19
C VAL A 396 -2.56 -1.69 1.42
N ALA A 397 -1.81 -0.60 1.47
CA ALA A 397 -2.27 0.76 1.71
C ALA A 397 -1.80 1.68 0.59
N ILE A 398 -2.72 2.23 -0.21
CA ILE A 398 -2.38 3.11 -1.35
C ILE A 398 -3.20 4.41 -1.28
N GLY A 399 -2.55 5.53 -0.97
CA GLY A 399 -3.17 6.86 -0.90
C GLY A 399 -2.71 7.68 0.31
N TYR A 400 -3.22 8.90 0.43
CA TYR A 400 -2.91 9.76 1.57
C TYR A 400 -3.58 9.25 2.85
N LYS A 401 -2.77 8.98 3.88
CA LYS A 401 -3.21 8.50 5.20
C LYS A 401 -4.16 7.28 5.15
N THR A 402 -4.01 6.42 4.14
CA THR A 402 -4.65 5.10 4.11
C THR A 402 -4.14 4.25 5.25
N LEU A 403 -5.03 3.58 5.97
CA LEU A 403 -4.66 2.64 7.04
C LEU A 403 -3.74 3.26 8.13
N SER A 404 -3.69 4.59 8.28
CA SER A 404 -2.60 5.26 9.02
C SER A 404 -2.60 5.06 10.55
N LYS A 405 -3.68 4.56 11.17
CA LYS A 405 -3.76 4.33 12.64
C LYS A 405 -3.99 2.86 13.02
N GLN A 406 -3.37 1.96 12.26
CA GLN A 406 -3.52 0.51 12.36
C GLN A 406 -2.79 -0.10 13.57
N GLN A 407 -3.48 -0.91 14.40
CA GLN A 407 -2.84 -1.77 15.41
C GLN A 407 -3.42 -3.20 15.41
N ASN A 408 -2.56 -4.21 15.54
CA ASN A 408 -2.90 -5.64 15.60
C ASN A 408 -3.84 -6.06 14.46
N ASN A 409 -3.45 -5.87 13.20
CA ASN A 409 -4.30 -6.14 12.03
C ASN A 409 -3.54 -6.84 10.92
N GLY A 410 -4.27 -7.41 9.97
CA GLY A 410 -3.64 -7.99 8.79
C GLY A 410 -4.57 -8.32 7.64
N TYR A 411 -3.96 -8.53 6.48
CA TYR A 411 -4.66 -8.88 5.24
C TYR A 411 -5.73 -7.86 4.82
N ASN A 412 -5.54 -6.57 5.13
CA ASN A 412 -6.44 -5.51 4.67
C ASN A 412 -5.90 -4.87 3.37
N THR A 413 -6.79 -4.59 2.41
CA THR A 413 -6.48 -3.84 1.20
C THR A 413 -7.23 -2.52 1.21
N ALA A 414 -6.51 -1.39 1.16
CA ALA A 414 -7.08 -0.05 1.21
C ALA A 414 -6.49 0.86 0.12
N VAL A 415 -7.36 1.45 -0.70
CA VAL A 415 -6.98 2.35 -1.78
C VAL A 415 -7.85 3.62 -1.75
N GLY A 416 -7.24 4.80 -1.59
CA GLY A 416 -7.93 6.09 -1.67
C GLY A 416 -7.63 7.04 -0.50
N PHE A 417 -8.13 8.28 -0.57
CA PHE A 417 -7.90 9.28 0.48
C PHE A 417 -8.57 8.87 1.80
N TYR A 418 -7.82 8.71 2.88
CA TYR A 418 -8.32 8.28 4.20
C TYR A 418 -9.08 6.94 4.25
N SER A 419 -8.87 6.05 3.27
CA SER A 419 -9.46 4.71 3.29
C SER A 419 -8.95 3.93 4.52
N GLN A 420 -9.86 3.43 5.35
CA GLN A 420 -9.57 2.73 6.61
C GLN A 420 -8.62 3.46 7.60
N ARG A 421 -8.60 4.79 7.61
CA ARG A 421 -7.65 5.57 8.43
C ARG A 421 -7.66 5.18 9.91
N ASP A 422 -8.85 5.20 10.54
CA ASP A 422 -9.04 5.07 11.99
C ASP A 422 -9.45 3.64 12.41
N SER A 423 -9.04 2.64 11.63
CA SER A 423 -9.25 1.22 11.93
C SER A 423 -8.29 0.75 13.02
N SER A 424 -8.66 0.96 14.29
CA SER A 424 -7.67 1.00 15.37
C SER A 424 -7.29 -0.34 16.02
N LYS A 425 -8.08 -1.42 15.95
CA LYS A 425 -7.80 -2.67 16.73
C LYS A 425 -8.42 -3.93 16.10
N ASN A 426 -7.61 -4.94 15.77
CA ASN A 426 -8.09 -6.26 15.33
C ASN A 426 -8.94 -6.26 14.05
N THR A 427 -8.57 -5.45 13.06
CA THR A 427 -9.21 -5.43 11.74
C THR A 427 -8.54 -6.41 10.79
N PHE A 428 -9.29 -7.32 10.19
CA PHE A 428 -8.73 -8.35 9.30
C PHE A 428 -9.59 -8.56 8.06
N TYR A 429 -8.93 -8.90 6.96
CA TYR A 429 -9.59 -9.32 5.70
C TYR A 429 -10.58 -8.30 5.13
N ASN A 430 -10.33 -7.01 5.32
CA ASN A 430 -11.19 -5.96 4.78
C ASN A 430 -10.63 -5.42 3.45
N THR A 431 -11.52 -5.12 2.51
CA THR A 431 -11.19 -4.49 1.22
C THR A 431 -11.90 -3.15 1.10
N SER A 432 -11.16 -2.05 1.05
CA SER A 432 -11.67 -0.69 0.93
C SER A 432 -11.08 0.03 -0.29
N VAL A 433 -11.94 0.55 -1.16
CA VAL A 433 -11.53 1.32 -2.33
C VAL A 433 -12.44 2.54 -2.45
N GLY A 434 -11.86 3.74 -2.36
CA GLY A 434 -12.58 5.01 -2.42
C GLY A 434 -12.19 5.95 -1.29
N ALA A 435 -12.45 7.25 -1.49
CA ALA A 435 -12.20 8.24 -0.45
C ALA A 435 -13.11 7.99 0.76
N TYR A 436 -12.54 8.01 1.96
CA TYR A 436 -13.23 7.77 3.23
C TYR A 436 -13.95 6.41 3.36
N SER A 437 -13.67 5.46 2.46
CA SER A 437 -14.23 4.10 2.56
C SER A 437 -13.72 3.45 3.85
N MET A 438 -14.66 2.94 4.66
CA MET A 438 -14.39 2.31 5.97
C MET A 438 -13.53 3.15 6.94
N GLU A 439 -13.55 4.49 6.87
CA GLU A 439 -12.64 5.36 7.64
C GLU A 439 -12.60 5.05 9.15
N TYR A 440 -13.72 4.60 9.74
CA TYR A 440 -13.89 4.36 11.18
C TYR A 440 -14.26 2.90 11.51
N ASN A 441 -13.75 1.92 10.77
CA ASN A 441 -13.97 0.51 11.07
C ASN A 441 -13.01 0.03 12.17
N ARG A 442 -13.36 0.16 13.46
CA ARG A 442 -12.38 -0.07 14.55
C ARG A 442 -12.02 -1.54 14.79
N THR A 443 -12.96 -2.47 14.63
CA THR A 443 -12.78 -3.90 14.95
C THR A 443 -13.44 -4.86 13.95
N GLY A 444 -14.00 -4.35 12.86
CA GLY A 444 -14.73 -5.15 11.88
C GLY A 444 -13.83 -6.00 11.00
N ILE A 445 -14.31 -7.18 10.62
CA ILE A 445 -13.59 -8.13 9.77
C ILE A 445 -14.43 -8.54 8.54
N TYR A 446 -13.77 -8.98 7.47
CA TYR A 446 -14.42 -9.47 6.24
C TYR A 446 -15.40 -8.47 5.60
N ASN A 447 -15.09 -7.17 5.66
CA ASN A 447 -15.91 -6.17 4.99
C ASN A 447 -15.35 -5.81 3.62
N THR A 448 -16.24 -5.51 2.67
CA THR A 448 -15.91 -4.96 1.34
C THR A 448 -16.61 -3.62 1.19
N GLY A 449 -15.87 -2.56 0.84
CA GLY A 449 -16.35 -1.19 0.78
C GLY A 449 -15.78 -0.48 -0.44
N LEU A 450 -16.58 -0.35 -1.48
CA LEU A 450 -16.20 0.24 -2.75
C LEU A 450 -17.05 1.49 -3.03
N GLY A 451 -16.44 2.67 -3.01
CA GLY A 451 -17.11 3.95 -3.26
C GLY A 451 -16.73 5.03 -2.25
N LEU A 452 -17.18 6.26 -2.52
CA LEU A 452 -17.04 7.39 -1.60
C LEU A 452 -17.80 7.09 -0.31
N SER A 453 -17.11 7.11 0.84
CA SER A 453 -17.70 6.91 2.17
C SER A 453 -18.49 5.60 2.34
N ALA A 454 -18.25 4.58 1.51
CA ALA A 454 -18.83 3.25 1.70
C ALA A 454 -18.40 2.68 3.06
N LEU A 455 -19.35 2.18 3.87
CA LEU A 455 -19.11 1.71 5.25
C LEU A 455 -18.41 2.74 6.16
N ARG A 456 -18.56 4.04 5.88
CA ARG A 456 -18.01 5.07 6.76
C ARG A 456 -18.78 5.09 8.08
N ASN A 457 -18.06 5.31 9.18
CA ASN A 457 -18.60 5.23 10.55
C ASN A 457 -19.10 3.83 10.97
N ALA A 458 -18.63 2.78 10.30
CA ALA A 458 -19.07 1.41 10.57
C ALA A 458 -18.31 0.74 11.73
N ASP A 459 -18.64 1.13 12.97
CA ASP A 459 -17.95 0.62 14.15
C ASP A 459 -18.35 -0.82 14.48
N SER A 460 -17.34 -1.71 14.56
CA SER A 460 -17.48 -3.13 14.90
C SER A 460 -18.38 -3.97 13.98
N THR A 461 -18.49 -3.61 12.69
CA THR A 461 -19.32 -4.39 11.75
C THR A 461 -18.52 -5.45 11.00
N SER A 462 -19.09 -6.62 10.73
CA SER A 462 -18.37 -7.71 10.04
C SER A 462 -19.19 -8.36 8.92
N TYR A 463 -18.51 -8.93 7.93
CA TYR A 463 -19.15 -9.65 6.81
C TYR A 463 -20.07 -8.78 5.94
N ASN A 464 -19.84 -7.47 5.86
CA ASN A 464 -20.66 -6.57 5.05
C ASN A 464 -20.05 -6.29 3.67
N THR A 465 -20.88 -6.19 2.65
CA THR A 465 -20.48 -5.73 1.30
C THR A 465 -21.23 -4.45 0.96
N ALA A 466 -20.51 -3.33 0.82
CA ALA A 466 -21.05 -2.03 0.45
C ALA A 466 -20.40 -1.53 -0.85
N ILE A 467 -21.19 -1.30 -1.89
CA ILE A 467 -20.74 -0.83 -3.20
C ILE A 467 -21.60 0.35 -3.62
N GLY A 468 -21.02 1.55 -3.71
CA GLY A 468 -21.71 2.79 -4.03
C GLY A 468 -21.34 3.93 -3.09
N ALA A 469 -21.68 5.16 -3.48
CA ALA A 469 -21.49 6.33 -2.62
C ALA A 469 -22.42 6.25 -1.39
N ASP A 470 -21.85 6.43 -0.21
CA ASP A 470 -22.54 6.38 1.09
C ASP A 470 -23.34 5.09 1.35
N ALA A 471 -23.04 4.00 0.63
CA ALA A 471 -23.61 2.69 0.92
C ALA A 471 -23.17 2.24 2.33
N MET A 472 -24.12 1.84 3.18
CA MET A 472 -23.89 1.53 4.60
C MET A 472 -23.17 2.63 5.39
N TYR A 473 -23.45 3.90 5.09
CA TYR A 473 -22.95 5.01 5.90
C TYR A 473 -23.62 5.00 7.29
N ASN A 474 -22.84 5.14 8.37
CA ASN A 474 -23.25 5.06 9.79
C ASN A 474 -23.69 3.68 10.32
N HIS A 475 -23.25 2.58 9.70
CA HIS A 475 -23.66 1.23 10.07
C HIS A 475 -22.93 0.69 11.32
N LYS A 476 -23.53 0.64 12.53
CA LYS A 476 -22.82 0.15 13.74
C LYS A 476 -23.28 -1.25 14.20
N LYS A 477 -22.37 -2.04 14.78
CA LYS A 477 -22.66 -3.33 15.48
C LYS A 477 -23.57 -4.32 14.72
N ASN A 478 -23.38 -4.43 13.41
CA ASN A 478 -24.14 -5.32 12.54
C ASN A 478 -23.23 -6.25 11.74
N GLY A 479 -23.82 -7.17 10.98
CA GLY A 479 -23.06 -7.96 10.03
C GLY A 479 -23.89 -8.72 9.01
N SER A 480 -23.18 -9.29 8.04
CA SER A 480 -23.74 -10.11 6.95
C SER A 480 -24.72 -9.37 6.04
N ASN A 481 -24.53 -8.05 5.84
CA ASN A 481 -25.38 -7.25 4.96
C ASN A 481 -24.75 -7.05 3.58
N VAL A 482 -25.58 -6.86 2.56
CA VAL A 482 -25.17 -6.51 1.18
C VAL A 482 -25.89 -5.23 0.77
N ALA A 483 -25.15 -4.20 0.39
CA ALA A 483 -25.63 -2.92 -0.11
C ALA A 483 -24.95 -2.61 -1.44
N VAL A 484 -25.71 -2.55 -2.53
CA VAL A 484 -25.20 -2.21 -3.87
C VAL A 484 -26.04 -1.09 -4.46
N GLY A 485 -25.51 0.13 -4.48
CA GLY A 485 -26.18 1.33 -4.95
C GLY A 485 -25.86 2.54 -4.07
N ALA A 486 -26.02 3.74 -4.62
CA ALA A 486 -25.84 4.96 -3.85
C ALA A 486 -26.91 5.06 -2.75
N PHE A 487 -26.49 5.32 -1.52
CA PHE A 487 -27.33 5.43 -0.32
C PHE A 487 -28.06 4.15 0.09
N ALA A 488 -27.67 2.98 -0.42
CA ALA A 488 -28.24 1.70 0.01
C ALA A 488 -27.87 1.39 1.47
N LEU A 489 -28.84 1.01 2.31
CA LEU A 489 -28.68 0.74 3.76
C LEU A 489 -27.99 1.89 4.52
N ARG A 490 -28.27 3.14 4.14
CA ARG A 490 -27.68 4.31 4.81
C ARG A 490 -28.46 4.65 6.09
N GLY A 491 -27.73 4.81 7.18
CA GLY A 491 -28.26 5.27 8.47
C GLY A 491 -28.54 4.16 9.49
N ASP A 492 -28.44 2.89 9.12
CA ASP A 492 -28.95 1.81 9.97
C ASP A 492 -27.98 1.45 11.10
N SER A 493 -28.48 1.22 12.31
CA SER A 493 -27.62 1.06 13.50
C SER A 493 -27.50 -0.36 14.06
N SER A 494 -28.12 -1.39 13.46
CA SER A 494 -28.14 -2.74 14.08
C SER A 494 -28.67 -3.93 13.24
N GLY A 495 -29.13 -3.78 12.00
CA GLY A 495 -29.73 -4.88 11.22
C GLY A 495 -28.72 -5.92 10.70
N PHE A 496 -29.08 -7.21 10.74
CA PHE A 496 -28.28 -8.31 10.21
C PHE A 496 -28.97 -9.02 9.02
N TRP A 497 -28.16 -9.59 8.12
CA TRP A 497 -28.62 -10.41 6.98
C TRP A 497 -29.55 -9.68 6.00
N ASN A 498 -29.34 -8.38 5.79
CA ASN A 498 -30.11 -7.59 4.82
C ASN A 498 -29.43 -7.57 3.45
N THR A 499 -30.22 -7.68 2.38
CA THR A 499 -29.76 -7.52 0.98
C THR A 499 -30.48 -6.33 0.35
N ALA A 500 -29.75 -5.27 0.02
CA ALA A 500 -30.26 -4.04 -0.58
C ALA A 500 -29.52 -3.74 -1.89
N VAL A 501 -30.24 -3.74 -3.01
CA VAL A 501 -29.66 -3.51 -4.34
C VAL A 501 -30.48 -2.49 -5.10
N GLY A 502 -29.89 -1.36 -5.45
CA GLY A 502 -30.55 -0.19 -6.02
C GLY A 502 -30.18 1.09 -5.27
N SER A 503 -30.46 2.25 -5.86
CA SER A 503 -30.24 3.53 -5.16
C SER A 503 -31.38 3.79 -4.16
N GLU A 504 -31.02 4.31 -2.99
CA GLU A 504 -31.94 4.64 -1.88
C GLU A 504 -32.77 3.41 -1.40
N THR A 505 -32.25 2.19 -1.58
CA THR A 505 -32.85 0.98 -1.02
C THR A 505 -32.58 0.90 0.46
N MET A 506 -33.64 0.70 1.25
CA MET A 506 -33.52 0.62 2.71
C MET A 506 -32.77 1.83 3.32
N ASP A 507 -32.92 3.02 2.73
CA ASP A 507 -32.26 4.27 3.17
C ASP A 507 -33.03 4.92 4.33
N ALA A 508 -32.71 4.51 5.57
CA ALA A 508 -33.23 5.12 6.77
C ALA A 508 -32.39 6.34 7.18
N SER A 509 -32.62 7.48 6.50
CA SER A 509 -31.88 8.74 6.73
C SER A 509 -31.79 9.22 8.19
N THR A 510 -32.69 8.76 9.06
CA THR A 510 -32.63 8.94 10.52
C THR A 510 -32.34 7.59 11.18
N ALA A 511 -31.25 7.52 11.96
CA ALA A 511 -30.76 6.31 12.61
C ALA A 511 -31.85 5.54 13.36
N ASN A 512 -32.44 4.56 12.68
CA ASN A 512 -33.50 3.72 13.18
C ASN A 512 -33.26 2.28 12.70
N ASN A 513 -33.70 1.33 13.53
CA ASN A 513 -33.27 -0.05 13.52
C ASN A 513 -33.85 -0.84 12.35
N VAL A 514 -33.24 -0.76 11.17
CA VAL A 514 -33.61 -1.58 10.01
C VAL A 514 -33.53 -3.04 10.45
N GLY A 515 -34.67 -3.72 10.48
CA GLY A 515 -34.77 -5.07 11.02
C GLY A 515 -33.96 -6.09 10.21
N ASN A 516 -34.02 -7.33 10.63
CA ASN A 516 -33.15 -8.40 10.09
C ASN A 516 -33.80 -9.11 8.89
N LEU A 517 -32.96 -9.74 8.07
CA LEU A 517 -33.39 -10.68 7.01
C LEU A 517 -34.27 -10.05 5.92
N ASN A 518 -34.13 -8.74 5.65
CA ASN A 518 -34.89 -8.07 4.60
C ASN A 518 -34.16 -8.16 3.24
N THR A 519 -34.91 -8.38 2.17
CA THR A 519 -34.40 -8.39 0.79
C THR A 519 -35.10 -7.30 -0.04
N ALA A 520 -34.35 -6.30 -0.49
CA ALA A 520 -34.83 -5.17 -1.28
C ALA A 520 -34.04 -5.04 -2.60
N LEU A 521 -34.74 -5.06 -3.73
CA LEU A 521 -34.16 -4.84 -5.07
C LEU A 521 -35.00 -3.82 -5.87
N GLY A 522 -34.39 -2.69 -6.24
CA GLY A 522 -35.02 -1.63 -7.04
C GLY A 522 -34.92 -0.24 -6.39
N PHE A 523 -35.11 0.83 -7.17
CA PHE A 523 -35.05 2.20 -6.63
C PHE A 523 -36.09 2.41 -5.52
N ARG A 524 -35.65 2.85 -4.34
CA ARG A 524 -36.49 3.12 -3.15
C ARG A 524 -37.29 1.93 -2.60
N ALA A 525 -36.91 0.69 -2.92
CA ALA A 525 -37.50 -0.46 -2.26
C ALA A 525 -37.19 -0.41 -0.74
N LEU A 526 -38.22 -0.56 0.10
CA LEU A 526 -38.12 -0.49 1.57
C LEU A 526 -37.47 0.80 2.14
N ARG A 527 -37.55 1.94 1.44
CA ARG A 527 -36.80 3.15 1.82
C ARG A 527 -37.05 3.64 3.25
N ASN A 528 -38.30 3.77 3.69
CA ASN A 528 -38.62 4.36 5.00
C ASN A 528 -38.80 3.32 6.12
N HIS A 529 -38.21 2.15 5.95
CA HIS A 529 -38.36 1.02 6.85
C HIS A 529 -37.66 1.26 8.20
N VAL A 530 -38.44 1.39 9.29
CA VAL A 530 -37.94 1.76 10.63
C VAL A 530 -37.68 0.53 11.50
N VAL A 531 -38.59 -0.45 11.51
CA VAL A 531 -38.51 -1.73 12.24
C VAL A 531 -39.25 -2.78 11.40
N GLY A 532 -38.76 -4.01 11.28
CA GLY A 532 -39.46 -5.05 10.51
C GLY A 532 -38.50 -6.09 9.96
N ASN A 533 -38.86 -7.35 10.11
CA ASN A 533 -37.98 -8.46 9.75
C ASN A 533 -38.61 -9.27 8.60
N GLU A 534 -37.74 -9.88 7.80
CA GLU A 534 -38.12 -10.87 6.80
C GLU A 534 -39.06 -10.33 5.71
N ASN A 535 -38.90 -9.06 5.32
CA ASN A 535 -39.63 -8.46 4.20
C ASN A 535 -38.87 -8.68 2.88
N THR A 536 -39.60 -9.03 1.82
CA THR A 536 -39.08 -9.13 0.44
C THR A 536 -39.73 -8.06 -0.44
N ALA A 537 -38.94 -7.11 -0.93
CA ALA A 537 -39.39 -6.01 -1.79
C ALA A 537 -38.62 -6.01 -3.12
N LEU A 538 -39.31 -6.31 -4.23
CA LEU A 538 -38.74 -6.34 -5.57
C LEU A 538 -39.50 -5.37 -6.49
N GLY A 539 -38.89 -4.24 -6.84
CA GLY A 539 -39.46 -3.24 -7.74
C GLY A 539 -39.32 -1.82 -7.22
N VAL A 540 -39.58 -0.85 -8.11
CA VAL A 540 -39.51 0.58 -7.77
C VAL A 540 -40.59 0.93 -6.75
N GLY A 541 -40.17 1.40 -5.57
CA GLY A 541 -41.06 1.80 -4.48
C GLY A 541 -41.88 0.66 -3.86
N ALA A 542 -41.46 -0.59 -4.00
CA ALA A 542 -42.09 -1.71 -3.28
C ALA A 542 -41.87 -1.53 -1.76
N LEU A 543 -42.95 -1.58 -0.96
CA LEU A 543 -42.94 -1.34 0.50
C LEU A 543 -42.29 0.00 0.93
N GLU A 544 -42.36 1.05 0.10
CA GLU A 544 -41.60 2.29 0.34
C GLU A 544 -41.96 3.01 1.66
N ALA A 545 -43.22 2.98 2.08
CA ALA A 545 -43.70 3.62 3.31
C ALA A 545 -43.85 2.66 4.51
N ASP A 546 -43.40 1.41 4.38
CA ASP A 546 -43.47 0.45 5.48
C ASP A 546 -42.60 0.92 6.65
N SER A 547 -43.16 0.91 7.86
CA SER A 547 -42.51 1.45 9.05
C SER A 547 -42.34 0.41 10.17
N SER A 548 -43.13 -0.66 10.20
CA SER A 548 -43.11 -1.65 11.29
C SER A 548 -43.50 -3.08 10.87
N GLY A 549 -43.59 -3.39 9.58
CA GLY A 549 -44.19 -4.64 9.09
C GLY A 549 -43.25 -5.83 9.09
N TYR A 550 -43.77 -7.04 9.31
CA TYR A 550 -43.00 -8.30 9.27
C TYR A 550 -43.54 -9.24 8.20
N TYR A 551 -42.66 -10.06 7.60
CA TYR A 551 -43.06 -11.13 6.67
C TYR A 551 -43.87 -10.66 5.45
N ASN A 552 -43.62 -9.45 4.94
CA ASN A 552 -44.31 -8.93 3.77
C ASN A 552 -43.54 -9.27 2.48
N THR A 553 -44.23 -9.76 1.46
CA THR A 553 -43.68 -9.99 0.11
C THR A 553 -44.33 -9.03 -0.88
N ALA A 554 -43.56 -8.12 -1.46
CA ALA A 554 -43.99 -7.12 -2.43
C ALA A 554 -43.17 -7.23 -3.71
N VAL A 555 -43.79 -7.64 -4.83
CA VAL A 555 -43.14 -7.78 -6.13
C VAL A 555 -43.89 -6.95 -7.17
N GLY A 556 -43.23 -5.96 -7.77
CA GLY A 556 -43.81 -5.04 -8.75
C GLY A 556 -43.62 -3.57 -8.37
N ARG A 557 -43.78 -2.68 -9.35
CA ARG A 557 -43.70 -1.24 -9.12
C ARG A 557 -44.84 -0.78 -8.21
N GLY A 558 -44.49 -0.21 -7.06
CA GLY A 558 -45.42 0.35 -6.07
C GLY A 558 -46.36 -0.66 -5.42
N SER A 559 -46.00 -1.95 -5.37
CA SER A 559 -46.73 -2.92 -4.55
C SER A 559 -46.55 -2.61 -3.06
N LEU A 560 -47.65 -2.61 -2.30
CA LEU A 560 -47.69 -2.21 -0.88
C LEU A 560 -47.05 -0.84 -0.58
N PHE A 561 -47.11 0.13 -1.50
CA PHE A 561 -46.36 1.39 -1.39
C PHE A 561 -46.67 2.20 -0.13
N LEU A 562 -47.95 2.38 0.25
CA LEU A 562 -48.37 3.18 1.41
C LEU A 562 -48.70 2.34 2.64
N HIS A 563 -48.22 1.10 2.67
CA HIS A 563 -48.41 0.20 3.78
C HIS A 563 -47.53 0.63 4.95
N LYS A 564 -48.08 0.92 6.13
CA LYS A 564 -47.29 1.46 7.26
C LYS A 564 -46.93 0.44 8.34
N LYS A 565 -47.84 -0.46 8.74
CA LYS A 565 -47.72 -1.25 10.00
C LYS A 565 -48.26 -2.69 9.95
N GLY A 566 -48.35 -3.31 8.77
CA GLY A 566 -48.96 -4.63 8.63
C GLY A 566 -47.97 -5.78 8.47
N SER A 567 -48.42 -7.01 8.70
CA SER A 567 -47.57 -8.20 8.60
C SER A 567 -48.23 -9.30 7.76
N TYR A 568 -47.41 -10.23 7.25
CA TYR A 568 -47.86 -11.41 6.49
C TYR A 568 -48.62 -11.08 5.20
N ASN A 569 -48.30 -9.95 4.55
CA ASN A 569 -48.97 -9.56 3.32
C ASN A 569 -48.17 -10.00 2.09
N THR A 570 -48.84 -10.58 1.10
CA THR A 570 -48.27 -10.91 -0.21
C THR A 570 -48.91 -10.02 -1.28
N ALA A 571 -48.11 -9.26 -2.02
CA ALA A 571 -48.55 -8.40 -3.11
C ALA A 571 -47.65 -8.57 -4.33
N ILE A 572 -48.19 -9.13 -5.42
CA ILE A 572 -47.45 -9.37 -6.66
C ILE A 572 -48.21 -8.69 -7.81
N GLY A 573 -47.60 -7.68 -8.44
CA GLY A 573 -48.17 -6.96 -9.58
C GLY A 573 -47.99 -5.44 -9.50
N TYR A 574 -48.36 -4.75 -10.58
CA TYR A 574 -48.32 -3.29 -10.63
C TYR A 574 -49.33 -2.67 -9.65
N LEU A 575 -48.83 -1.89 -8.69
CA LEU A 575 -49.62 -1.23 -7.66
C LEU A 575 -50.55 -2.16 -6.84
N SER A 576 -50.20 -3.43 -6.72
CA SER A 576 -50.97 -4.38 -5.90
C SER A 576 -50.95 -3.97 -4.42
N GLY A 577 -52.11 -3.89 -3.78
CA GLY A 577 -52.23 -3.52 -2.35
C GLY A 577 -51.75 -2.10 -2.00
N ARG A 578 -51.74 -1.15 -2.95
CA ARG A 578 -51.04 0.13 -2.80
C ARG A 578 -51.46 0.97 -1.57
N TRP A 579 -52.75 1.06 -1.26
CA TRP A 579 -53.31 1.92 -0.20
C TRP A 579 -53.73 1.19 1.08
N GLY A 580 -53.17 0.01 1.35
CA GLY A 580 -53.45 -0.73 2.58
C GLY A 580 -52.76 -0.14 3.80
N ASP A 581 -53.41 0.80 4.49
CA ASP A 581 -52.91 1.28 5.78
C ASP A 581 -53.19 0.24 6.87
N SER A 582 -52.14 -0.44 7.36
CA SER A 582 -52.19 -1.44 8.45
C SER A 582 -52.90 -2.78 8.14
N THR A 583 -52.95 -3.20 6.88
CA THR A 583 -53.47 -4.53 6.49
C THR A 583 -52.56 -5.66 6.98
N TYR A 584 -53.11 -6.80 7.41
CA TYR A 584 -52.30 -7.98 7.73
C TYR A 584 -52.96 -9.25 7.18
N GLU A 585 -52.15 -10.24 6.83
CA GLU A 585 -52.60 -11.50 6.20
C GLU A 585 -53.45 -11.30 4.93
N VAL A 586 -53.00 -10.43 4.01
CA VAL A 586 -53.66 -10.25 2.69
C VAL A 586 -52.85 -10.87 1.56
N THR A 587 -53.54 -11.41 0.54
CA THR A 587 -52.93 -11.93 -0.70
C THR A 587 -53.46 -11.18 -1.90
N ASN A 588 -52.62 -10.36 -2.55
CA ASN A 588 -52.98 -9.48 -3.65
C ASN A 588 -52.12 -9.80 -4.88
N ILE A 589 -52.66 -10.52 -5.87
CA ILE A 589 -51.90 -10.95 -7.05
C ILE A 589 -52.58 -10.41 -8.31
N GLY A 590 -51.90 -9.53 -9.04
CA GLY A 590 -52.42 -8.91 -10.28
C GLY A 590 -52.22 -7.40 -10.31
N THR A 591 -52.53 -6.80 -11.45
CA THR A 591 -52.50 -5.34 -11.61
C THR A 591 -53.63 -4.71 -10.78
N GLN A 592 -53.26 -3.82 -9.86
CA GLN A 592 -54.21 -3.10 -9.00
C GLN A 592 -55.16 -4.02 -8.20
N ALA A 593 -54.75 -5.25 -7.92
CA ALA A 593 -55.46 -6.12 -6.99
C ALA A 593 -55.46 -5.45 -5.61
N ALA A 594 -56.63 -5.38 -4.96
CA ALA A 594 -56.81 -4.78 -3.64
C ALA A 594 -56.28 -3.34 -3.52
N PHE A 595 -56.37 -2.54 -4.58
CA PHE A 595 -55.72 -1.22 -4.70
C PHE A 595 -56.06 -0.26 -3.55
N HIS A 596 -57.32 -0.20 -3.13
CA HIS A 596 -57.82 0.58 -1.98
C HIS A 596 -58.20 -0.27 -0.76
N ASN A 597 -57.74 -1.52 -0.66
CA ASN A 597 -58.07 -2.38 0.47
C ASN A 597 -57.35 -1.92 1.75
N LYS A 598 -58.11 -1.60 2.80
CA LYS A 598 -57.57 -1.18 4.10
C LYS A 598 -57.77 -2.18 5.24
N VAL A 599 -58.18 -3.42 4.92
CA VAL A 599 -58.58 -4.41 5.93
C VAL A 599 -57.89 -5.76 5.76
N PRO A 600 -57.75 -6.52 6.87
CA PRO A 600 -57.05 -7.80 6.89
C PRO A 600 -57.86 -8.96 6.32
N TYR A 601 -57.18 -10.10 6.16
CA TYR A 601 -57.74 -11.41 5.78
C TYR A 601 -58.43 -11.45 4.41
N THR A 602 -57.95 -10.66 3.45
CA THR A 602 -58.53 -10.62 2.11
C THR A 602 -57.63 -11.30 1.07
N THR A 603 -58.24 -12.00 0.13
CA THR A 603 -57.55 -12.56 -1.04
C THR A 603 -58.09 -11.89 -2.31
N ALA A 604 -57.23 -11.26 -3.10
CA ALA A 604 -57.54 -10.63 -4.36
C ALA A 604 -56.57 -11.12 -5.44
N VAL A 605 -57.05 -11.93 -6.39
CA VAL A 605 -56.25 -12.49 -7.48
C VAL A 605 -56.89 -12.11 -8.81
N GLY A 606 -56.21 -11.31 -9.62
CA GLY A 606 -56.68 -10.81 -10.90
C GLY A 606 -56.62 -9.29 -11.01
N THR A 607 -56.70 -8.78 -12.24
CA THR A 607 -56.70 -7.34 -12.50
C THR A 607 -57.93 -6.69 -11.87
N ASN A 608 -57.73 -5.66 -11.05
CA ASN A 608 -58.79 -4.94 -10.34
C ASN A 608 -59.69 -5.82 -9.46
N ALA A 609 -59.24 -7.02 -9.07
CA ALA A 609 -59.93 -7.79 -8.05
C ALA A 609 -59.92 -7.01 -6.74
N LEU A 610 -61.07 -6.91 -6.06
CA LEU A 610 -61.21 -6.22 -4.78
C LEU A 610 -60.71 -4.74 -4.80
N PHE A 611 -60.87 -4.04 -5.93
CA PHE A 611 -60.24 -2.73 -6.14
C PHE A 611 -60.63 -1.68 -5.08
N TYR A 612 -61.92 -1.57 -4.77
CA TYR A 612 -62.45 -0.73 -3.70
C TYR A 612 -62.95 -1.60 -2.54
N ASN A 613 -62.17 -1.74 -1.47
CA ASN A 613 -62.58 -2.49 -0.29
C ASN A 613 -62.41 -1.68 0.99
N ASN A 614 -63.53 -1.47 1.70
CA ASN A 614 -63.61 -0.59 2.87
C ASN A 614 -63.11 0.85 2.63
N VAL A 615 -63.73 1.56 1.69
CA VAL A 615 -63.41 2.97 1.35
C VAL A 615 -64.22 3.98 2.19
N SER A 616 -64.96 3.51 3.21
CA SER A 616 -65.78 4.37 4.07
C SER A 616 -64.94 5.40 4.82
N ALA A 617 -65.37 6.67 4.76
CA ALA A 617 -64.72 7.80 5.44
C ALA A 617 -64.73 7.68 6.99
N ASN A 618 -65.51 6.75 7.56
CA ASN A 618 -65.76 6.67 9.00
C ASN A 618 -64.88 5.66 9.76
N GLY A 619 -63.95 4.95 9.09
CA GLY A 619 -62.97 4.12 9.80
C GLY A 619 -63.56 2.93 10.58
N ASP A 620 -64.69 2.35 10.15
CA ASP A 620 -65.21 1.13 10.78
C ASP A 620 -64.24 -0.04 10.53
N SER A 621 -63.73 -0.59 11.63
CA SER A 621 -62.75 -1.68 11.66
C SER A 621 -63.34 -3.04 11.30
N ARG A 622 -64.67 -3.17 11.12
CA ARG A 622 -65.33 -4.45 10.80
C ARG A 622 -65.75 -4.60 9.33
N ALA A 623 -65.84 -3.51 8.58
CA ALA A 623 -66.26 -3.52 7.18
C ALA A 623 -65.18 -4.09 6.24
N GLY A 624 -65.56 -4.88 5.22
CA GLY A 624 -64.64 -5.31 4.14
C GLY A 624 -63.73 -6.51 4.43
N LYS A 625 -63.74 -7.09 5.63
CA LYS A 625 -62.84 -8.20 6.02
C LYS A 625 -63.24 -9.55 5.40
N GLU A 626 -62.26 -10.46 5.31
CA GLU A 626 -62.49 -11.89 5.00
C GLU A 626 -63.09 -12.16 3.61
N ASN A 627 -62.83 -11.28 2.64
CA ASN A 627 -63.32 -11.46 1.27
C ASN A 627 -62.28 -12.17 0.39
N THR A 628 -62.76 -13.10 -0.46
CA THR A 628 -61.98 -13.80 -1.49
C THR A 628 -62.49 -13.39 -2.86
N ALA A 629 -61.64 -12.81 -3.70
CA ALA A 629 -61.92 -12.38 -5.05
C ALA A 629 -60.87 -12.97 -6.01
N VAL A 630 -61.29 -13.84 -6.91
CA VAL A 630 -60.41 -14.51 -7.90
C VAL A 630 -61.00 -14.32 -9.30
N GLY A 631 -60.38 -13.49 -10.11
CA GLY A 631 -60.83 -13.13 -11.45
C GLY A 631 -60.73 -11.62 -11.68
N GLN A 632 -60.69 -11.22 -12.95
CA GLN A 632 -60.72 -9.79 -13.30
C GLN A 632 -62.06 -9.19 -12.85
N LEU A 633 -61.98 -8.06 -12.12
CA LEU A 633 -63.13 -7.31 -11.59
C LEU A 633 -64.01 -8.11 -10.61
N ALA A 634 -63.54 -9.26 -10.12
CA ALA A 634 -64.19 -9.98 -9.03
C ALA A 634 -64.24 -9.09 -7.78
N LEU A 635 -65.42 -8.93 -7.19
CA LEU A 635 -65.63 -8.08 -6.01
C LEU A 635 -65.11 -6.63 -6.20
N PHE A 636 -65.14 -6.09 -7.43
CA PHE A 636 -64.52 -4.81 -7.80
C PHE A 636 -64.83 -3.68 -6.83
N SER A 637 -66.10 -3.55 -6.43
CA SER A 637 -66.50 -2.60 -5.41
C SER A 637 -67.24 -3.25 -4.25
N ASN A 638 -66.62 -3.20 -3.08
CA ASN A 638 -67.08 -3.78 -1.82
C ASN A 638 -66.87 -2.78 -0.67
N SER A 639 -67.83 -1.87 -0.48
CA SER A 639 -67.68 -0.81 0.53
C SER A 639 -67.79 -1.32 1.97
N LEU A 640 -68.70 -2.26 2.24
CA LEU A 640 -68.97 -2.77 3.59
C LEU A 640 -68.94 -4.30 3.73
N GLY A 641 -69.01 -5.04 2.62
CA GLY A 641 -69.32 -6.46 2.70
C GLY A 641 -68.21 -7.34 3.28
N ILE A 642 -68.59 -8.39 3.99
CA ILE A 642 -67.65 -9.29 4.70
C ILE A 642 -67.88 -10.75 4.32
N LYS A 643 -66.83 -11.58 4.38
CA LYS A 643 -66.93 -13.05 4.18
C LYS A 643 -67.50 -13.45 2.81
N ASN A 644 -67.28 -12.66 1.75
CA ASN A 644 -67.77 -12.97 0.42
C ASN A 644 -66.72 -13.71 -0.41
N THR A 645 -67.14 -14.71 -1.18
CA THR A 645 -66.30 -15.48 -2.10
C THR A 645 -66.78 -15.22 -3.53
N ALA A 646 -65.97 -14.56 -4.35
CA ALA A 646 -66.22 -14.29 -5.76
C ALA A 646 -65.12 -14.90 -6.63
N VAL A 647 -65.47 -15.84 -7.50
CA VAL A 647 -64.56 -16.53 -8.40
C VAL A 647 -65.09 -16.47 -9.83
N GLY A 648 -64.46 -15.69 -10.70
CA GLY A 648 -64.88 -15.50 -12.09
C GLY A 648 -64.73 -14.05 -12.57
N TYR A 649 -64.85 -13.84 -13.88
CA TYR A 649 -64.93 -12.50 -14.46
C TYR A 649 -66.22 -11.82 -13.99
N HIS A 650 -66.14 -10.62 -13.42
CA HIS A 650 -67.30 -9.87 -12.91
C HIS A 650 -68.16 -10.59 -11.84
N ALA A 651 -67.62 -11.58 -11.14
CA ALA A 651 -68.32 -12.21 -10.02
C ALA A 651 -68.49 -11.19 -8.88
N LEU A 652 -69.74 -10.98 -8.44
CA LEU A 652 -70.12 -10.07 -7.35
C LEU A 652 -69.53 -8.64 -7.50
N THR A 653 -69.48 -8.10 -8.73
CA THR A 653 -68.78 -6.84 -9.08
C THR A 653 -69.17 -5.63 -8.21
N SER A 654 -70.45 -5.52 -7.85
CA SER A 654 -71.00 -4.40 -7.07
C SER A 654 -71.69 -4.93 -5.82
N ASN A 655 -70.92 -5.05 -4.74
CA ASN A 655 -71.41 -5.38 -3.41
C ASN A 655 -71.54 -4.11 -2.56
N GLU A 656 -72.16 -3.08 -3.15
CA GLU A 656 -72.35 -1.77 -2.55
C GLU A 656 -73.79 -1.62 -2.02
N ASN A 657 -73.90 -0.95 -0.87
CA ASN A 657 -75.13 -0.36 -0.35
C ASN A 657 -76.21 -1.32 0.20
N GLY A 658 -76.04 -1.70 1.47
CA GLY A 658 -77.15 -1.81 2.40
C GLY A 658 -77.04 -0.65 3.40
N TYR A 659 -78.11 0.10 3.62
CA TYR A 659 -78.23 1.02 4.77
C TYR A 659 -77.65 0.35 6.02
N TYR A 660 -77.04 1.15 6.91
CA TYR A 660 -76.26 0.81 8.12
C TYR A 660 -76.67 -0.41 8.99
N THR A 661 -77.79 -1.07 8.71
CA THR A 661 -78.34 -2.24 9.38
C THR A 661 -78.11 -3.59 8.68
N ASN A 662 -77.80 -3.65 7.37
CA ASN A 662 -77.63 -4.92 6.62
C ASN A 662 -76.37 -4.91 5.72
N THR A 663 -75.18 -5.11 6.30
CA THR A 663 -73.92 -5.23 5.55
C THR A 663 -73.90 -6.51 4.70
N PRO A 664 -73.79 -6.46 3.36
CA PRO A 664 -73.80 -7.66 2.52
C PRO A 664 -72.70 -8.66 2.90
N SER A 665 -73.09 -9.85 3.34
CA SER A 665 -72.17 -10.78 3.97
C SER A 665 -72.43 -12.24 3.62
N ARG A 666 -71.36 -13.05 3.61
CA ARG A 666 -71.40 -14.50 3.41
C ARG A 666 -71.95 -14.93 2.04
N ASN A 667 -71.72 -14.12 1.00
CA ASN A 667 -72.14 -14.44 -0.37
C ASN A 667 -71.11 -15.31 -1.09
N THR A 668 -71.55 -16.34 -1.81
CA THR A 668 -70.71 -17.16 -2.70
C THR A 668 -71.14 -16.95 -4.14
N ALA A 669 -70.22 -16.52 -5.00
CA ALA A 669 -70.42 -16.27 -6.42
C ALA A 669 -69.31 -16.96 -7.23
N VAL A 670 -69.64 -17.99 -8.00
CA VAL A 670 -68.67 -18.75 -8.80
C VAL A 670 -69.16 -18.82 -10.25
N GLY A 671 -68.46 -18.16 -11.17
CA GLY A 671 -68.81 -18.08 -12.58
C GLY A 671 -68.76 -16.66 -13.12
N ASP A 672 -68.79 -16.54 -14.46
CA ASP A 672 -68.88 -15.26 -15.14
C ASP A 672 -70.16 -14.51 -14.74
N SER A 673 -70.01 -13.28 -14.24
CA SER A 673 -71.11 -12.41 -13.82
C SER A 673 -72.06 -13.04 -12.80
N ALA A 674 -71.61 -14.06 -12.05
CA ALA A 674 -72.38 -14.67 -10.97
C ALA A 674 -72.62 -13.63 -9.86
N ALA A 675 -73.88 -13.50 -9.44
CA ALA A 675 -74.36 -12.53 -8.48
C ALA A 675 -73.92 -11.08 -8.78
N ASN A 676 -73.68 -10.75 -10.05
CA ASN A 676 -73.37 -9.38 -10.46
C ASN A 676 -74.50 -8.45 -10.00
N GLY A 677 -74.20 -7.32 -9.37
CA GLY A 677 -75.22 -6.40 -8.84
C GLY A 677 -76.09 -6.94 -7.69
N SER A 678 -75.73 -8.06 -7.05
CA SER A 678 -76.41 -8.55 -5.85
C SER A 678 -75.83 -7.92 -4.57
N PHE A 679 -76.67 -7.41 -3.69
CA PHE A 679 -76.29 -6.82 -2.39
C PHE A 679 -77.04 -7.45 -1.19
N GLY A 680 -77.47 -8.71 -1.33
CA GLY A 680 -78.07 -9.50 -0.25
C GLY A 680 -77.04 -10.17 0.67
N ASN A 681 -77.50 -10.96 1.63
CA ASN A 681 -76.70 -11.80 2.52
C ASN A 681 -76.91 -13.29 2.26
N ASP A 682 -75.90 -14.10 2.55
CA ASP A 682 -75.97 -15.57 2.55
C ASP A 682 -76.42 -16.18 1.21
N ILE A 683 -76.17 -15.50 0.08
CA ILE A 683 -76.54 -16.01 -1.25
C ILE A 683 -75.50 -17.02 -1.76
N THR A 684 -75.94 -18.02 -2.52
CA THR A 684 -75.08 -18.94 -3.28
C THR A 684 -75.42 -18.86 -4.76
N ALA A 685 -74.52 -18.34 -5.58
CA ALA A 685 -74.65 -18.23 -7.02
C ALA A 685 -73.50 -18.97 -7.71
N VAL A 686 -73.80 -20.09 -8.37
CA VAL A 686 -72.80 -20.93 -9.05
C VAL A 686 -73.25 -21.15 -10.49
N GLY A 687 -72.54 -20.57 -11.46
CA GLY A 687 -72.85 -20.61 -12.89
C GLY A 687 -72.80 -19.23 -13.52
N SER A 688 -72.66 -19.19 -14.85
CA SER A 688 -72.68 -17.92 -15.59
C SER A 688 -74.03 -17.22 -15.42
N HIS A 689 -73.99 -15.94 -15.03
CA HIS A 689 -75.17 -15.11 -14.78
C HIS A 689 -76.16 -15.66 -13.74
N ALA A 690 -75.75 -16.62 -12.90
CA ALA A 690 -76.57 -17.07 -11.78
C ALA A 690 -76.80 -15.88 -10.83
N LEU A 691 -78.06 -15.59 -10.47
CA LEU A 691 -78.42 -14.50 -9.56
C LEU A 691 -77.92 -13.09 -9.96
N SER A 692 -77.69 -12.82 -11.26
CA SER A 692 -77.03 -11.58 -11.71
C SER A 692 -77.86 -10.29 -11.64
N LYS A 693 -79.09 -10.32 -11.12
CA LYS A 693 -79.96 -9.17 -10.90
C LYS A 693 -80.83 -9.38 -9.66
N ASN A 694 -80.20 -9.51 -8.49
CA ASN A 694 -80.91 -9.60 -7.21
C ASN A 694 -81.09 -8.21 -6.57
N GLY A 695 -82.33 -7.78 -6.34
CA GLY A 695 -82.67 -6.45 -5.84
C GLY A 695 -82.58 -6.21 -4.32
N SER A 696 -82.14 -7.20 -3.52
CA SER A 696 -81.78 -7.15 -2.07
C SER A 696 -82.06 -8.46 -1.31
N GLY A 697 -82.53 -9.52 -1.99
CA GLY A 697 -82.95 -10.76 -1.37
C GLY A 697 -81.81 -11.51 -0.69
N ASN A 698 -82.08 -12.07 0.49
CA ASN A 698 -81.13 -12.86 1.27
C ASN A 698 -81.34 -14.37 1.05
N GLN A 699 -80.29 -15.16 1.28
CA GLN A 699 -80.33 -16.62 1.36
C GLN A 699 -80.81 -17.35 0.08
N HIS A 700 -80.72 -16.68 -1.07
CA HIS A 700 -81.02 -17.32 -2.36
C HIS A 700 -79.94 -18.34 -2.73
N VAL A 701 -80.36 -19.50 -3.24
CA VAL A 701 -79.48 -20.51 -3.84
C VAL A 701 -79.78 -20.58 -5.33
N ALA A 702 -78.77 -20.37 -6.17
CA ALA A 702 -78.84 -20.35 -7.62
C ALA A 702 -77.64 -21.15 -8.17
N VAL A 703 -77.87 -22.40 -8.57
CA VAL A 703 -76.82 -23.29 -9.07
C VAL A 703 -77.17 -23.74 -10.49
N GLY A 704 -76.48 -23.19 -11.48
CA GLY A 704 -76.71 -23.40 -12.90
C GLY A 704 -76.58 -22.08 -13.69
N SER A 705 -76.23 -22.17 -14.97
CA SER A 705 -76.21 -20.99 -15.83
C SER A 705 -77.61 -20.37 -15.91
N ARG A 706 -77.70 -19.06 -15.64
CA ARG A 706 -78.93 -18.28 -15.54
C ARG A 706 -79.95 -18.78 -14.49
N ALA A 707 -79.52 -19.59 -13.52
CA ALA A 707 -80.38 -19.93 -12.40
C ALA A 707 -80.74 -18.64 -11.62
N LEU A 708 -82.03 -18.40 -11.39
CA LEU A 708 -82.55 -17.24 -10.68
C LEU A 708 -81.98 -15.91 -11.19
N PHE A 709 -81.80 -15.77 -12.51
CA PHE A 709 -81.11 -14.66 -13.17
C PHE A 709 -81.62 -13.27 -12.73
N ASN A 710 -82.93 -13.12 -12.60
CA ASN A 710 -83.60 -11.89 -12.22
C ASN A 710 -84.49 -12.16 -10.99
N THR A 711 -84.32 -11.42 -9.89
CA THR A 711 -85.18 -11.52 -8.69
C THR A 711 -85.15 -10.26 -7.84
N THR A 712 -86.30 -9.89 -7.30
CA THR A 712 -86.48 -8.89 -6.23
C THR A 712 -87.21 -9.50 -5.03
N ALA A 713 -87.22 -10.83 -4.92
CA ALA A 713 -87.82 -11.55 -3.80
C ALA A 713 -87.10 -11.20 -2.48
N THR A 714 -87.87 -11.03 -1.41
CA THR A 714 -87.34 -10.69 -0.09
C THR A 714 -87.07 -11.92 0.78
N TYR A 715 -87.64 -13.07 0.42
CA TYR A 715 -87.47 -14.36 1.08
C TYR A 715 -86.72 -15.37 0.19
N PRO A 716 -86.08 -16.39 0.77
CA PRO A 716 -85.16 -17.28 0.08
C PRO A 716 -85.83 -18.04 -1.08
N ASN A 717 -85.08 -18.30 -2.16
CA ASN A 717 -85.49 -19.15 -3.27
C ASN A 717 -84.33 -20.10 -3.57
N THR A 718 -84.64 -21.35 -3.89
CA THR A 718 -83.65 -22.36 -4.30
C THR A 718 -83.88 -22.70 -5.76
N ALA A 719 -82.96 -22.37 -6.65
CA ALA A 719 -82.97 -22.69 -8.07
C ALA A 719 -81.72 -23.51 -8.42
N VAL A 720 -81.90 -24.76 -8.85
CA VAL A 720 -80.81 -25.67 -9.21
C VAL A 720 -81.09 -26.24 -10.60
N GLY A 721 -80.32 -25.82 -11.60
CA GLY A 721 -80.45 -26.23 -13.00
C GLY A 721 -80.29 -25.07 -13.98
N TYR A 722 -80.05 -25.40 -15.25
CA TYR A 722 -79.97 -24.40 -16.32
C TYR A 722 -81.30 -23.64 -16.46
N SER A 723 -81.25 -22.30 -16.43
CA SER A 723 -82.42 -21.40 -16.54
C SER A 723 -83.59 -21.74 -15.60
N SER A 724 -83.29 -22.35 -14.45
CA SER A 724 -84.28 -22.56 -13.38
C SER A 724 -84.63 -21.21 -12.76
N MET A 725 -85.91 -20.87 -12.63
CA MET A 725 -86.40 -19.60 -12.08
C MET A 725 -85.91 -18.31 -12.79
N ASP A 726 -85.49 -18.39 -14.06
CA ASP A 726 -84.84 -17.29 -14.82
C ASP A 726 -85.57 -15.93 -14.77
N SER A 727 -86.93 -15.93 -14.77
CA SER A 727 -87.74 -14.70 -14.86
C SER A 727 -88.45 -14.29 -13.56
N THR A 728 -88.09 -14.85 -12.41
CA THR A 728 -88.82 -14.66 -11.13
C THR A 728 -88.70 -13.24 -10.59
N THR A 729 -89.73 -12.40 -10.65
CA THR A 729 -89.62 -11.02 -10.12
C THR A 729 -89.81 -10.95 -8.60
N THR A 730 -91.01 -11.22 -8.07
CA THR A 730 -91.30 -11.04 -6.62
C THR A 730 -91.62 -12.35 -5.87
N GLY A 731 -91.63 -13.47 -6.58
CA GLY A 731 -91.97 -14.77 -6.00
C GLY A 731 -90.97 -15.23 -4.93
N SER A 732 -91.47 -15.69 -3.78
CA SER A 732 -90.69 -15.93 -2.56
C SER A 732 -90.86 -17.35 -2.03
N ALA A 733 -89.86 -17.89 -1.32
CA ALA A 733 -89.93 -19.23 -0.70
C ALA A 733 -90.19 -20.38 -1.71
N ASN A 734 -89.66 -20.28 -2.94
CA ASN A 734 -89.83 -21.30 -3.98
C ASN A 734 -88.59 -22.22 -4.08
N THR A 735 -88.82 -23.50 -4.37
CA THR A 735 -87.78 -24.50 -4.66
C THR A 735 -87.95 -25.03 -6.07
N ALA A 736 -86.96 -24.85 -6.93
CA ALA A 736 -86.91 -25.27 -8.32
C ALA A 736 -85.64 -26.10 -8.55
N VAL A 737 -85.79 -27.39 -8.86
CA VAL A 737 -84.66 -28.31 -9.06
C VAL A 737 -84.88 -29.05 -10.38
N GLY A 738 -84.10 -28.71 -11.40
CA GLY A 738 -84.19 -29.27 -12.74
C GLY A 738 -84.02 -28.19 -13.82
N SER A 739 -83.51 -28.58 -14.99
CA SER A 739 -83.38 -27.66 -16.13
C SER A 739 -84.76 -27.14 -16.55
N TYR A 740 -84.88 -25.82 -16.71
CA TYR A 740 -86.11 -25.11 -17.05
C TYR A 740 -87.27 -25.23 -16.02
N SER A 741 -86.98 -25.58 -14.76
CA SER A 741 -88.00 -25.54 -13.70
C SER A 741 -88.38 -24.09 -13.38
N LEU A 742 -89.68 -23.77 -13.34
CA LEU A 742 -90.19 -22.42 -13.02
C LEU A 742 -89.63 -21.26 -13.87
N THR A 743 -89.20 -21.51 -15.12
CA THR A 743 -88.50 -20.49 -15.94
C THR A 743 -89.31 -19.21 -16.18
N ALA A 744 -90.60 -19.31 -16.51
CA ALA A 744 -91.45 -18.16 -16.82
C ALA A 744 -92.17 -17.55 -15.59
N PHE A 745 -91.84 -18.03 -14.39
CA PHE A 745 -92.50 -17.63 -13.16
C PHE A 745 -92.24 -16.15 -12.86
N LYS A 746 -93.29 -15.36 -12.57
CA LYS A 746 -93.15 -13.92 -12.28
C LYS A 746 -93.41 -13.62 -10.81
N THR A 747 -94.56 -14.05 -10.30
CA THR A 747 -94.99 -13.78 -8.92
C THR A 747 -95.67 -15.00 -8.31
N GLY A 748 -95.38 -15.33 -7.06
CA GLY A 748 -96.01 -16.45 -6.34
C GLY A 748 -95.05 -17.08 -5.34
N SER A 749 -95.59 -17.70 -4.30
CA SER A 749 -94.80 -18.11 -3.14
C SER A 749 -95.07 -19.53 -2.69
N ASN A 750 -94.07 -20.14 -2.04
CA ASN A 750 -94.13 -21.49 -1.47
C ASN A 750 -94.36 -22.60 -2.51
N ASN A 751 -93.79 -22.48 -3.71
CA ASN A 751 -93.90 -23.52 -4.74
C ASN A 751 -92.69 -24.45 -4.76
N VAL A 752 -92.90 -25.74 -5.01
CA VAL A 752 -91.87 -26.77 -5.18
C VAL A 752 -91.98 -27.32 -6.61
N ALA A 753 -90.95 -27.18 -7.44
CA ALA A 753 -90.88 -27.68 -8.80
C ALA A 753 -89.60 -28.52 -8.99
N VAL A 754 -89.71 -29.84 -8.97
CA VAL A 754 -88.59 -30.78 -9.06
C VAL A 754 -88.73 -31.64 -10.31
N GLY A 755 -87.89 -31.41 -11.32
CA GLY A 755 -87.91 -32.11 -12.60
C GLY A 755 -87.61 -31.17 -13.78
N ASN A 756 -87.23 -31.74 -14.92
CA ASN A 756 -87.04 -30.94 -16.13
C ASN A 756 -88.39 -30.34 -16.59
N ALA A 757 -88.41 -29.03 -16.82
CA ALA A 757 -89.59 -28.26 -17.23
C ALA A 757 -90.82 -28.35 -16.26
N ALA A 758 -90.61 -28.75 -15.00
CA ALA A 758 -91.65 -28.67 -13.98
C ALA A 758 -92.09 -27.20 -13.80
N MET A 759 -93.41 -26.94 -13.92
CA MET A 759 -94.00 -25.59 -13.87
C MET A 759 -93.37 -24.57 -14.84
N PHE A 760 -92.86 -25.00 -15.99
CA PHE A 760 -92.11 -24.16 -16.93
C PHE A 760 -92.83 -22.86 -17.37
N GLN A 761 -94.13 -22.91 -17.63
CA GLN A 761 -94.97 -21.79 -18.08
C GLN A 761 -95.90 -21.25 -16.98
N SER A 762 -95.69 -21.66 -15.74
CA SER A 762 -96.39 -21.07 -14.61
C SER A 762 -95.94 -19.62 -14.47
N THR A 763 -96.89 -18.67 -14.43
CA THR A 763 -96.60 -17.23 -14.29
C THR A 763 -97.04 -16.67 -12.93
N LEU A 764 -97.99 -17.35 -12.28
CA LEU A 764 -98.68 -16.98 -11.04
C LEU A 764 -98.96 -18.26 -10.22
N GLY A 765 -99.29 -18.12 -8.94
CA GLY A 765 -99.79 -19.22 -8.09
C GLY A 765 -98.95 -19.47 -6.84
N ASN A 766 -99.61 -19.80 -5.73
CA ASN A 766 -99.01 -20.04 -4.43
C ASN A 766 -99.23 -21.50 -3.97
N ASN A 767 -98.29 -22.02 -3.19
CA ASN A 767 -98.40 -23.31 -2.51
C ASN A 767 -98.58 -24.52 -3.45
N ASN A 768 -97.96 -24.52 -4.63
CA ASN A 768 -98.02 -25.66 -5.56
C ASN A 768 -96.80 -26.58 -5.43
N THR A 769 -97.00 -27.89 -5.52
CA THR A 769 -95.94 -28.91 -5.57
C THR A 769 -96.00 -29.65 -6.91
N ALA A 770 -94.92 -29.63 -7.69
CA ALA A 770 -94.78 -30.31 -8.96
C ALA A 770 -93.48 -31.13 -8.97
N VAL A 771 -93.57 -32.45 -9.02
CA VAL A 771 -92.42 -33.37 -8.98
C VAL A 771 -92.51 -34.33 -10.16
N GLY A 772 -91.65 -34.17 -11.17
CA GLY A 772 -91.62 -34.96 -12.40
C GLY A 772 -91.29 -34.12 -13.63
N ASN A 773 -90.91 -34.77 -14.73
CA ASN A 773 -90.71 -34.08 -16.01
C ASN A 773 -92.04 -33.50 -16.51
N ASP A 774 -92.07 -32.21 -16.87
CA ASP A 774 -93.26 -31.47 -17.34
C ASP A 774 -94.45 -31.47 -16.35
N ALA A 775 -94.23 -31.79 -15.07
CA ALA A 775 -95.27 -31.75 -14.05
C ALA A 775 -95.75 -30.30 -13.83
N GLY A 776 -97.06 -30.09 -13.81
CA GLY A 776 -97.68 -28.80 -13.53
C GLY A 776 -97.32 -27.68 -14.50
N ARG A 777 -96.92 -28.01 -15.74
CA ARG A 777 -96.35 -27.07 -16.73
C ARG A 777 -97.11 -25.75 -16.87
N LEU A 778 -98.44 -25.78 -16.87
CA LEU A 778 -99.32 -24.63 -17.10
C LEU A 778 -100.05 -24.11 -15.85
N ILE A 779 -99.74 -24.60 -14.65
CA ILE A 779 -100.41 -24.20 -13.41
C ILE A 779 -100.29 -22.68 -13.19
N ARG A 780 -101.41 -21.98 -12.98
CA ARG A 780 -101.47 -20.54 -12.64
C ARG A 780 -102.25 -20.24 -11.37
N SER A 781 -102.81 -21.28 -10.76
CA SER A 781 -103.70 -21.31 -9.60
C SER A 781 -102.94 -21.74 -8.34
N ASN A 782 -103.63 -21.81 -7.20
CA ASN A 782 -103.03 -22.11 -5.89
C ASN A 782 -103.26 -23.56 -5.44
N GLN A 783 -102.40 -24.04 -4.54
CA GLN A 783 -102.60 -25.26 -3.71
C GLN A 783 -102.66 -26.59 -4.49
N ASN A 784 -102.00 -26.70 -5.65
CA ASN A 784 -102.00 -27.92 -6.45
C ASN A 784 -100.80 -28.84 -6.14
N THR A 785 -101.01 -30.15 -6.16
CA THR A 785 -99.97 -31.19 -6.04
C THR A 785 -99.95 -32.07 -7.29
N ALA A 786 -98.87 -32.03 -8.07
CA ALA A 786 -98.61 -32.83 -9.25
C ALA A 786 -97.35 -33.67 -9.03
N ILE A 787 -97.47 -34.98 -8.86
CA ILE A 787 -96.34 -35.90 -8.65
C ILE A 787 -96.37 -36.98 -9.72
N GLY A 788 -95.41 -36.99 -10.63
CA GLY A 788 -95.36 -37.88 -11.80
C GLY A 788 -95.05 -37.12 -13.09
N ALA A 789 -94.51 -37.81 -14.11
CA ALA A 789 -94.25 -37.18 -15.40
C ALA A 789 -95.56 -36.67 -16.04
N SER A 790 -95.58 -35.41 -16.47
CA SER A 790 -96.76 -34.73 -17.07
C SER A 790 -98.03 -34.67 -16.19
N ALA A 791 -97.94 -34.94 -14.89
CA ALA A 791 -99.07 -34.74 -13.97
C ALA A 791 -99.51 -33.26 -13.98
N LEU A 792 -100.82 -32.98 -14.12
CA LEU A 792 -101.39 -31.62 -14.27
C LEU A 792 -100.74 -30.75 -15.37
N ARG A 793 -100.17 -31.34 -16.43
CA ARG A 793 -99.46 -30.59 -17.48
C ARG A 793 -100.29 -29.49 -18.15
N ASN A 794 -101.58 -29.74 -18.41
CA ASN A 794 -102.47 -28.83 -19.14
C ASN A 794 -103.45 -28.05 -18.24
N ASP A 795 -103.41 -28.26 -16.92
CA ASP A 795 -104.29 -27.52 -16.02
C ASP A 795 -103.72 -26.10 -15.80
N SER A 796 -104.56 -25.10 -16.04
CA SER A 796 -104.21 -23.69 -15.92
C SER A 796 -105.12 -22.90 -14.99
N THR A 797 -106.17 -23.51 -14.44
CA THR A 797 -107.20 -22.80 -13.65
C THR A 797 -107.61 -23.53 -12.37
N GLY A 798 -107.42 -24.84 -12.26
CA GLY A 798 -107.89 -25.60 -11.10
C GLY A 798 -107.09 -25.31 -9.83
N THR A 799 -107.77 -25.10 -8.70
CA THR A 799 -107.16 -24.93 -7.37
C THR A 799 -107.34 -26.21 -6.55
N ASP A 800 -106.44 -26.46 -5.59
CA ASP A 800 -106.53 -27.58 -4.65
C ASP A 800 -106.49 -28.99 -5.29
N ASN A 801 -105.98 -29.12 -6.52
CA ASN A 801 -105.92 -30.42 -7.19
C ASN A 801 -104.79 -31.31 -6.64
N VAL A 802 -105.03 -32.63 -6.57
CA VAL A 802 -103.99 -33.63 -6.30
C VAL A 802 -103.94 -34.68 -7.41
N ALA A 803 -102.79 -34.78 -8.08
CA ALA A 803 -102.51 -35.73 -9.15
C ALA A 803 -101.20 -36.47 -8.86
N ILE A 804 -101.27 -37.79 -8.70
CA ILE A 804 -100.12 -38.65 -8.38
C ILE A 804 -100.04 -39.82 -9.37
N GLY A 805 -98.84 -40.08 -9.90
CA GLY A 805 -98.51 -41.23 -10.75
C GLY A 805 -98.30 -40.91 -12.24
N PHE A 806 -97.90 -41.95 -12.99
CA PHE A 806 -97.85 -41.98 -14.45
C PHE A 806 -98.36 -43.36 -14.89
N PRO A 807 -99.57 -43.52 -15.48
CA PRO A 807 -100.64 -42.55 -15.78
C PRO A 807 -101.42 -42.09 -14.52
N VAL A 808 -102.01 -40.89 -14.58
CA VAL A 808 -102.50 -40.12 -13.41
C VAL A 808 -103.86 -40.61 -12.88
N PHE A 809 -103.98 -40.83 -11.56
CA PHE A 809 -105.25 -40.79 -10.83
C PHE A 809 -105.53 -39.34 -10.40
N LEU A 810 -106.70 -38.80 -10.75
CA LEU A 810 -107.13 -37.45 -10.38
C LEU A 810 -108.13 -37.53 -9.23
N PHE A 811 -107.77 -37.05 -8.03
CA PHE A 811 -108.73 -36.84 -6.94
C PHE A 811 -109.20 -35.38 -7.01
N LYS A 812 -110.51 -35.18 -7.17
CA LYS A 812 -111.16 -33.86 -7.19
C LYS A 812 -111.74 -33.52 -5.83
#